data_AF-A0A2N8ZBB0-F1
#
_entry.id   AF-A0A2N8ZBB0-F1
#
_cell.length_a   1.000
_cell.length_b   1.000
_cell.length_c   1.000
_cell.angle_alpha   90.00
_cell.angle_beta   90.00
_cell.angle_gamma   90.00
#
_symmetry.space_group_name_H-M   'P 1'
#
loop_
_entity.id
_entity.type
_entity.pdbx_description
1 polymer ?
#
loop_
_entity_poly.entity_id
_entity_poly.type
_entity_poly.pdbx_seq_one_letter_code
_entity_poly.pdbx_strand_id
1 'polypeptide(L)'
;MNRLSLCAIGVSLSLTGAVNAAPAAPSIDMYGSNNLKFSKVELAMETTSGYNQMVTYHDQAPVAITFNQWSGTTGDTYNVYFNNVKVASGPITGSQTTASFGYPNGGLYQVVIEACDATGCSQSSPAEISIADTDGAHLKPLVMNVDPNNKSFVTPANTVVGTYFVEWGIYGRDYTVDNIPAENLTHILYGFIPICGPNESVKSVGGNSYNALQTACQGVNDFEVVIHDPWAAFQKSFPQAGHEHGSTIKGNYAMLMALKKTYPELKIIPSIGGWTLSDPFFSFTDKVNRDTFVASVKRFLTTWKFYDGVDIDWEFPGGGGENANLGDPLKDGPAYIALMQELRAMLDQLSAETGRTYELTSAIGVGYDKLEDVDFAQAAQHMDYIFAMSYDFYGGWNNVPGHQTALNCGNFMAPGQCDGSGVDADGVPFKGPAYTTSNAIDLLLAQGVPANKLVVGTAMYGRGWDGVMPSSLTDPTDPMTGVGNGKLSGSSAEGIWEAGVIDYKGIKANMLGANNQGINGYEYGYDAAAEAPYVWNRTNGKLISFDDERSVKAKGAYVRSLGLAGLFSWEIDADNGDILNAMQEGLATGTPANKAPTSAAGVDQAVTGPATVTLDGSASTDSDGTIATYLWEQTAGTAVVLTNANAAVASFQAAEVTQVETYTFKLTVTDNKGAVAADLVQITINPTNVNPVNTPPVALVSAPATANAGDIITVDASASSDADNDTLTFDWAVPAGVNANIQGAILSFTAAEYTQNTPLVFSVTVSDGKESSVASATVTVSKVATNPDLCLNLWDSAAVYNTGDIVSWAGKEWTAQWWTKGQDPSQSGQWGAWKEMGAASCLTN
;
A
#
# COMPACT_ATOMS: atom_id res chain seq x y z
N MET A 1 88.95 -24.13 -26.94
CA MET A 1 88.34 -23.14 -26.03
C MET A 1 86.83 -23.35 -26.08
N ASN A 2 86.21 -23.45 -24.89
CA ASN A 2 84.77 -23.48 -24.54
C ASN A 2 83.87 -24.49 -25.27
N ARG A 3 83.55 -25.67 -24.70
CA ARG A 3 82.72 -26.03 -23.53
C ARG A 3 81.21 -26.24 -23.86
N LEU A 4 80.83 -27.53 -23.75
CA LEU A 4 79.60 -28.11 -23.19
C LEU A 4 78.27 -28.19 -23.98
N SER A 5 77.93 -29.44 -24.32
CA SER A 5 76.67 -30.21 -24.18
C SER A 5 75.30 -29.53 -24.17
N LEU A 6 74.31 -30.11 -24.88
CA LEU A 6 73.15 -30.79 -24.25
C LEU A 6 72.25 -31.56 -25.26
N CYS A 7 71.80 -32.74 -24.82
CA CYS A 7 70.68 -33.54 -25.33
C CYS A 7 69.32 -32.98 -24.88
N ALA A 8 68.25 -33.44 -25.55
CA ALA A 8 66.86 -33.70 -25.09
C ALA A 8 65.80 -33.02 -25.98
N ILE A 9 65.13 -33.78 -26.85
CA ILE A 9 63.81 -34.43 -26.62
C ILE A 9 62.70 -33.38 -26.53
N GLY A 10 61.97 -33.24 -27.65
CA GLY A 10 60.70 -32.53 -27.70
C GLY A 10 59.63 -33.34 -26.98
N VAL A 11 59.12 -32.78 -25.89
CA VAL A 11 57.83 -33.14 -25.30
C VAL A 11 56.89 -32.00 -25.66
N SER A 12 55.95 -32.27 -26.56
CA SER A 12 54.79 -31.42 -26.80
C SER A 12 53.88 -31.45 -25.57
N LEU A 13 54.01 -30.46 -24.69
CA LEU A 13 53.02 -30.21 -23.64
C LEU A 13 51.80 -29.52 -24.25
N SER A 14 50.67 -30.22 -24.21
CA SER A 14 49.33 -29.65 -24.33
C SER A 14 49.10 -28.64 -23.20
N LEU A 15 49.20 -27.35 -23.51
CA LEU A 15 48.62 -26.29 -22.69
C LEU A 15 47.11 -26.27 -22.94
N THR A 16 46.37 -27.12 -22.23
CA THR A 16 44.99 -26.80 -21.90
C THR A 16 45.05 -25.61 -20.96
N GLY A 17 44.82 -24.40 -21.49
CA GLY A 17 44.55 -23.26 -20.63
C GLY A 17 43.28 -23.58 -19.85
N ALA A 18 43.42 -23.88 -18.56
CA ALA A 18 42.29 -23.81 -17.67
C ALA A 18 41.81 -22.36 -17.74
N VAL A 19 40.67 -22.13 -18.39
CA VAL A 19 39.95 -20.88 -18.26
C VAL A 19 39.52 -20.86 -16.81
N ASN A 20 40.29 -20.19 -15.95
CA ASN A 20 39.91 -20.02 -14.57
C ASN A 20 38.63 -19.19 -14.58
N ALA A 21 37.51 -19.84 -14.30
CA ALA A 21 36.21 -19.19 -14.20
C ALA A 21 36.22 -18.26 -12.98
N ALA A 22 35.58 -17.11 -13.11
CA ALA A 22 35.32 -16.18 -12.01
C ALA A 22 34.67 -16.92 -10.82
N PRO A 23 34.75 -16.36 -9.59
CA PRO A 23 34.05 -16.90 -8.43
C PRO A 23 32.58 -17.21 -8.71
N ALA A 24 32.01 -18.16 -7.98
CA ALA A 24 30.57 -18.40 -8.03
C ALA A 24 29.81 -17.13 -7.62
N ALA A 25 28.70 -16.83 -8.30
CA ALA A 25 27.86 -15.69 -7.92
C ALA A 25 27.33 -15.86 -6.48
N PRO A 26 27.44 -14.84 -5.62
CA PRO A 26 26.81 -14.85 -4.31
C PRO A 26 25.30 -15.09 -4.38
N SER A 27 24.77 -15.94 -3.50
CA SER A 27 23.33 -16.10 -3.29
C SER A 27 22.96 -15.52 -1.93
N ILE A 28 22.19 -14.43 -1.91
CA ILE A 28 21.73 -13.78 -0.67
C ILE A 28 20.85 -14.75 0.12
N ASP A 29 21.15 -14.91 1.40
CA ASP A 29 20.29 -15.60 2.36
C ASP A 29 19.29 -14.60 2.95
N MET A 30 18.05 -14.63 2.47
CA MET A 30 17.02 -13.69 2.92
C MET A 30 16.76 -13.82 4.43
N TYR A 31 16.63 -15.04 4.95
CA TYR A 31 16.34 -15.27 6.37
C TYR A 31 17.52 -14.89 7.25
N GLY A 32 18.74 -15.28 6.85
CA GLY A 32 19.98 -14.91 7.51
C GLY A 32 20.36 -13.42 7.41
N SER A 33 19.58 -12.63 6.66
CA SER A 33 19.75 -11.19 6.45
C SER A 33 18.54 -10.37 6.91
N ASN A 34 17.74 -10.90 7.85
CA ASN A 34 16.52 -10.27 8.36
C ASN A 34 15.54 -9.84 7.25
N ASN A 35 15.41 -10.64 6.21
CA ASN A 35 14.64 -10.35 5.00
C ASN A 35 14.97 -8.99 4.37
N LEU A 36 16.23 -8.55 4.50
CA LEU A 36 16.75 -7.27 4.03
C LEU A 36 16.01 -6.05 4.61
N LYS A 37 15.48 -6.17 5.83
CA LYS A 37 14.87 -5.07 6.58
C LYS A 37 15.81 -4.64 7.70
N PHE A 38 16.31 -3.43 7.62
CA PHE A 38 17.18 -2.81 8.62
C PHE A 38 16.58 -1.48 9.08
N SER A 39 17.03 -0.97 10.22
CA SER A 39 16.51 0.28 10.78
C SER A 39 17.61 1.05 11.49
N LYS A 40 17.54 2.37 11.44
CA LYS A 40 18.32 3.28 12.28
C LYS A 40 17.70 3.49 13.64
N VAL A 41 16.44 3.14 13.81
CA VAL A 41 15.73 3.22 15.09
C VAL A 41 15.31 1.84 15.55
N GLU A 42 15.66 1.50 16.78
CA GLU A 42 15.18 0.34 17.49
C GLU A 42 14.04 0.76 18.40
N LEU A 43 12.89 0.12 18.20
CA LEU A 43 11.66 0.40 18.92
C LEU A 43 11.16 -0.87 19.60
N ALA A 44 10.95 -0.80 20.90
CA ALA A 44 10.32 -1.88 21.65
C ALA A 44 8.83 -1.99 21.24
N MET A 45 8.43 -3.10 20.61
CA MET A 45 7.10 -3.24 19.99
C MET A 45 6.03 -3.95 20.83
N GLU A 46 6.42 -4.80 21.77
CA GLU A 46 5.51 -5.69 22.52
C GLU A 46 5.55 -5.44 24.04
N THR A 47 6.11 -4.31 24.45
CA THR A 47 6.34 -3.96 25.86
C THR A 47 6.17 -2.45 26.04
N THR A 48 5.91 -2.02 27.27
CA THR A 48 5.89 -0.61 27.66
C THR A 48 6.84 -0.45 28.85
N SER A 49 7.82 0.43 28.70
CA SER A 49 8.84 0.75 29.70
C SER A 49 9.29 2.21 29.58
N GLY A 50 10.36 2.60 30.27
CA GLY A 50 10.92 3.94 30.15
C GLY A 50 11.36 4.29 28.72
N TYR A 51 11.19 5.55 28.32
CA TYR A 51 11.44 6.02 26.95
C TYR A 51 12.83 5.63 26.41
N ASN A 52 13.88 5.84 27.21
CA ASN A 52 15.27 5.50 26.84
C ASN A 52 15.52 3.99 26.68
N GLN A 53 14.63 3.14 27.21
CA GLN A 53 14.69 1.68 27.00
C GLN A 53 13.88 1.26 25.77
N MET A 54 12.85 2.03 25.42
CA MET A 54 11.98 1.73 24.30
C MET A 54 12.49 2.27 22.97
N VAL A 55 13.25 3.36 22.99
CA VAL A 55 13.68 4.09 21.79
C VAL A 55 15.19 4.24 21.80
N THR A 56 15.86 3.59 20.85
CA THR A 56 17.29 3.80 20.59
C THR A 56 17.48 4.17 19.13
N TYR A 57 18.14 5.30 18.87
CA TYR A 57 18.44 5.76 17.52
C TYR A 57 19.95 5.69 17.26
N HIS A 58 20.30 5.28 16.05
CA HIS A 58 21.66 5.10 15.57
C HIS A 58 21.93 6.03 14.38
N ASP A 59 23.08 6.70 14.38
CA ASP A 59 23.49 7.55 13.24
C ASP A 59 23.63 6.75 11.94
N GLN A 60 23.96 5.46 12.05
CA GLN A 60 24.06 4.51 10.94
C GLN A 60 23.31 3.23 11.28
N ALA A 61 22.54 2.70 10.32
CA ALA A 61 21.88 1.41 10.46
C ALA A 61 22.94 0.30 10.48
N PRO A 62 22.90 -0.64 11.45
CA PRO A 62 23.69 -1.85 11.39
C PRO A 62 23.13 -2.77 10.30
N VAL A 63 23.82 -2.84 9.17
CA VAL A 63 23.45 -3.72 8.05
C VAL A 63 24.28 -4.99 8.10
N ALA A 64 23.61 -6.14 8.10
CA ALA A 64 24.23 -7.46 8.09
C ALA A 64 23.56 -8.33 7.02
N ILE A 65 24.27 -8.59 5.91
CA ILE A 65 23.75 -9.37 4.78
C ILE A 65 24.56 -10.66 4.66
N THR A 66 23.90 -11.79 4.90
CA THR A 66 24.47 -13.12 4.76
C THR A 66 24.28 -13.62 3.33
N PHE A 67 25.32 -14.19 2.74
CA PHE A 67 25.27 -14.79 1.42
C PHE A 67 26.09 -16.09 1.35
N ASN A 68 25.71 -16.95 0.42
CA ASN A 68 26.25 -18.29 0.27
C ASN A 68 26.83 -18.51 -1.13
N GLN A 69 27.88 -19.33 -1.20
CA GLN A 69 28.54 -19.83 -2.40
C GLN A 69 28.87 -21.31 -2.19
N TRP A 70 27.85 -22.18 -2.27
CA TRP A 70 27.98 -23.61 -1.96
C TRP A 70 28.72 -24.44 -3.02
N SER A 71 28.74 -23.95 -4.26
CA SER A 71 29.38 -24.60 -5.41
C SER A 71 30.35 -23.65 -6.08
N GLY A 72 31.44 -24.17 -6.65
CA GLY A 72 32.48 -23.36 -7.30
C GLY A 72 33.46 -22.73 -6.32
N THR A 73 34.30 -21.82 -6.81
CA THR A 73 35.22 -21.02 -5.97
C THR A 73 34.48 -19.85 -5.34
N THR A 74 34.80 -19.51 -4.10
CA THR A 74 34.14 -18.42 -3.36
C THR A 74 34.72 -17.05 -3.69
N GLY A 75 35.97 -17.02 -4.17
CA GLY A 75 36.74 -15.80 -4.34
C GLY A 75 37.32 -15.26 -3.02
N ASP A 76 38.01 -14.13 -3.10
CA ASP A 76 38.80 -13.56 -2.01
C ASP A 76 38.09 -12.41 -1.30
N THR A 77 37.34 -11.59 -2.05
CA THR A 77 36.72 -10.35 -1.55
C THR A 77 35.30 -10.20 -2.04
N TYR A 78 34.45 -9.58 -1.23
CA TYR A 78 33.11 -9.17 -1.63
C TYR A 78 33.02 -7.64 -1.77
N ASN A 79 32.11 -7.18 -2.62
CA ASN A 79 31.63 -5.80 -2.67
C ASN A 79 30.10 -5.80 -2.57
N VAL A 80 29.55 -4.88 -1.78
CA VAL A 80 28.09 -4.63 -1.71
C VAL A 80 27.80 -3.34 -2.45
N TYR A 81 26.80 -3.38 -3.32
CA TYR A 81 26.34 -2.22 -4.08
C TYR A 81 24.90 -1.91 -3.74
N PHE A 82 24.58 -0.64 -3.50
CA PHE A 82 23.21 -0.12 -3.47
C PHE A 82 23.01 0.77 -4.70
N ASN A 83 22.03 0.44 -5.55
CA ASN A 83 21.76 1.15 -6.80
C ASN A 83 23.03 1.37 -7.66
N ASN A 84 23.84 0.31 -7.79
CA ASN A 84 25.14 0.31 -8.49
C ASN A 84 26.26 1.15 -7.86
N VAL A 85 26.05 1.73 -6.67
CA VAL A 85 27.08 2.43 -5.91
C VAL A 85 27.66 1.49 -4.87
N LYS A 86 28.99 1.30 -4.87
CA LYS A 86 29.65 0.46 -3.86
C LYS A 86 29.51 1.11 -2.48
N VAL A 87 28.94 0.37 -1.52
CA VAL A 87 28.71 0.85 -0.15
C VAL A 87 29.54 0.10 0.90
N ALA A 88 29.98 -1.13 0.60
CA ALA A 88 30.83 -1.91 1.49
C ALA A 88 31.72 -2.89 0.72
N SER A 89 32.78 -3.35 1.37
CA SER A 89 33.66 -4.42 0.88
C SER A 89 34.35 -5.12 2.02
N GLY A 90 34.67 -6.40 1.86
CA GLY A 90 35.40 -7.17 2.88
C GLY A 90 35.90 -8.51 2.36
N PRO A 91 36.59 -9.29 3.21
CA PRO A 91 37.06 -10.63 2.84
C PRO A 91 35.89 -11.62 2.75
N ILE A 92 36.01 -12.60 1.85
CA ILE A 92 35.11 -13.76 1.81
C ILE A 92 35.70 -14.86 2.70
N THR A 93 34.87 -15.46 3.55
CA THR A 93 35.29 -16.49 4.52
C THR A 93 34.51 -17.78 4.33
N GLY A 94 35.05 -18.72 3.56
CA GLY A 94 34.39 -20.00 3.29
C GLY A 94 33.13 -19.86 2.43
N SER A 95 32.30 -20.90 2.42
CA SER A 95 31.10 -20.97 1.54
C SER A 95 29.91 -20.14 2.03
N GLN A 96 29.99 -19.53 3.21
CA GLN A 96 28.98 -18.62 3.75
C GLN A 96 29.68 -17.43 4.39
N THR A 97 29.33 -16.22 3.98
CA THR A 97 29.93 -14.98 4.46
C THR A 97 28.83 -14.00 4.86
N THR A 98 29.04 -13.27 5.96
CA THR A 98 28.16 -12.17 6.37
C THR A 98 28.88 -10.84 6.17
N ALA A 99 28.33 -9.99 5.30
CA ALA A 99 28.78 -8.63 5.09
C ALA A 99 28.14 -7.71 6.14
N SER A 100 28.95 -7.19 7.07
CA SER A 100 28.50 -6.30 8.15
C SER A 100 29.11 -4.90 8.02
N PHE A 101 28.27 -3.86 7.97
CA PHE A 101 28.69 -2.46 7.84
C PHE A 101 27.62 -1.50 8.38
N GLY A 102 28.01 -0.26 8.67
CA GLY A 102 27.10 0.83 9.00
C GLY A 102 26.67 1.60 7.75
N TYR A 103 25.38 1.93 7.61
CA TYR A 103 24.88 2.76 6.51
C TYR A 103 24.06 3.96 7.00
N PRO A 104 24.42 5.21 6.61
CA PRO A 104 23.84 6.41 7.22
C PRO A 104 22.46 6.80 6.69
N ASN A 105 22.08 6.39 5.48
CA ASN A 105 20.90 6.91 4.80
C ASN A 105 19.74 5.90 4.83
N GLY A 106 18.55 6.34 5.26
CA GLY A 106 17.32 5.57 5.08
C GLY A 106 16.89 5.49 3.62
N GLY A 107 16.07 4.51 3.25
CA GLY A 107 15.55 4.37 1.89
C GLY A 107 15.31 2.94 1.44
N LEU A 108 14.85 2.81 0.20
CA LEU A 108 14.75 1.55 -0.54
C LEU A 108 15.86 1.52 -1.60
N TYR A 109 16.61 0.43 -1.65
CA TYR A 109 17.74 0.27 -2.57
C TYR A 109 17.72 -1.09 -3.25
N GLN A 110 18.23 -1.16 -4.48
CA GLN A 110 18.58 -2.43 -5.10
C GLN A 110 19.96 -2.85 -4.62
N VAL A 111 20.04 -3.93 -3.86
CA VAL A 111 21.29 -4.52 -3.38
C VAL A 111 21.81 -5.59 -4.33
N VAL A 112 23.10 -5.52 -4.63
CA VAL A 112 23.86 -6.55 -5.34
C VAL A 112 25.12 -6.87 -4.55
N ILE A 113 25.42 -8.16 -4.38
CA ILE A 113 26.68 -8.62 -3.79
C ILE A 113 27.56 -9.21 -4.90
N GLU A 114 28.77 -8.71 -4.99
CA GLU A 114 29.78 -9.17 -5.94
C GLU A 114 30.88 -9.91 -5.19
N ALA A 115 31.31 -11.07 -5.70
CA ALA A 115 32.49 -11.79 -5.24
C ALA A 115 33.59 -11.70 -6.30
N CYS A 116 34.82 -11.39 -5.88
CA CYS A 116 35.98 -11.20 -6.74
C CYS A 116 37.20 -11.98 -6.26
N ASP A 117 37.98 -12.49 -7.22
CA ASP A 117 39.36 -12.95 -7.03
C ASP A 117 40.24 -12.53 -8.22
N ALA A 118 41.45 -13.08 -8.33
CA ALA A 118 42.38 -12.78 -9.41
C ALA A 118 41.86 -13.14 -10.83
N THR A 119 40.82 -13.96 -10.93
CA THR A 119 40.29 -14.52 -12.18
C THR A 119 39.11 -13.72 -12.73
N GLY A 120 38.43 -12.95 -11.88
CA GLY A 120 37.29 -12.10 -12.25
C GLY A 120 36.35 -11.83 -11.08
N CYS A 121 35.18 -11.30 -11.40
CA CYS A 121 34.10 -11.03 -10.43
C CYS A 121 32.77 -11.58 -10.93
N SER A 122 31.91 -11.99 -10.00
CA SER A 122 30.54 -12.45 -10.26
C SER A 122 29.57 -11.82 -9.28
N GLN A 123 28.37 -11.46 -9.77
CA GLN A 123 27.37 -10.73 -9.01
C GLN A 123 26.14 -11.59 -8.70
N SER A 124 25.52 -11.35 -7.54
CA SER A 124 24.22 -11.89 -7.18
C SER A 124 23.12 -11.36 -8.11
N SER A 125 21.96 -12.02 -8.11
CA SER A 125 20.74 -11.34 -8.57
C SER A 125 20.45 -10.14 -7.65
N PRO A 126 19.90 -9.04 -8.20
CA PRO A 126 19.51 -7.89 -7.39
C PRO A 126 18.33 -8.26 -6.48
N ALA A 127 18.31 -7.67 -5.29
CA ALA A 127 17.21 -7.75 -4.34
C ALA A 127 16.91 -6.35 -3.77
N GLU A 128 15.68 -6.10 -3.32
CA GLU A 128 15.38 -4.84 -2.63
C GLU A 128 15.77 -4.93 -1.15
N ILE A 129 16.49 -3.94 -0.66
CA ILE A 129 16.83 -3.74 0.75
C ILE A 129 16.13 -2.48 1.27
N SER A 130 15.52 -2.58 2.45
CA SER A 130 14.87 -1.47 3.14
C SER A 130 15.68 -1.06 4.37
N ILE A 131 16.07 0.21 4.43
CA ILE A 131 16.71 0.81 5.59
C ILE A 131 15.78 1.88 6.16
N ALA A 132 15.12 1.57 7.27
CA ALA A 132 14.20 2.50 7.92
C ALA A 132 14.94 3.64 8.62
N ASP A 133 14.43 4.86 8.45
CA ASP A 133 14.82 6.08 9.15
C ASP A 133 13.54 6.90 9.41
N THR A 134 13.58 7.77 10.41
CA THR A 134 12.41 8.48 10.93
C THR A 134 12.01 9.71 10.10
N ASP A 135 12.66 9.92 8.96
CA ASP A 135 12.24 10.85 7.91
C ASP A 135 11.26 10.20 6.91
N GLY A 136 10.98 8.91 7.06
CA GLY A 136 10.11 8.16 6.15
C GLY A 136 10.73 7.85 4.78
N ALA A 137 12.05 7.95 4.61
CA ALA A 137 12.71 7.71 3.32
C ALA A 137 12.42 6.32 2.71
N HIS A 138 12.14 5.33 3.57
CA HIS A 138 11.79 3.96 3.22
C HIS A 138 10.29 3.73 2.96
N LEU A 139 9.45 4.73 3.22
CA LEU A 139 7.99 4.64 3.11
C LEU A 139 7.52 5.22 1.77
N LYS A 140 6.41 4.66 1.27
CA LYS A 140 5.63 5.23 0.17
C LYS A 140 4.76 6.39 0.69
N PRO A 141 4.26 7.28 -0.19
CA PRO A 141 3.22 8.24 0.16
C PRO A 141 2.04 7.56 0.86
N LEU A 142 1.53 8.20 1.91
CA LEU A 142 0.35 7.74 2.64
C LEU A 142 -0.89 7.79 1.74
N VAL A 143 -1.67 6.72 1.75
CA VAL A 143 -3.00 6.68 1.13
C VAL A 143 -3.98 7.37 2.07
N MET A 144 -4.62 8.44 1.58
CA MET A 144 -5.52 9.27 2.38
C MET A 144 -6.97 8.74 2.36
N ASN A 145 -7.69 8.93 3.47
CA ASN A 145 -9.11 8.63 3.65
C ASN A 145 -9.80 9.82 4.34
N VAL A 146 -9.78 10.96 3.66
CA VAL A 146 -10.33 12.22 4.15
C VAL A 146 -11.83 12.26 3.90
N ASP A 147 -12.61 12.79 4.86
CA ASP A 147 -14.05 13.01 4.67
C ASP A 147 -14.26 13.94 3.45
N PRO A 148 -15.05 13.53 2.44
CA PRO A 148 -15.24 14.29 1.20
C PRO A 148 -15.93 15.64 1.39
N ASN A 149 -16.48 15.94 2.58
CA ASN A 149 -16.95 17.29 2.90
C ASN A 149 -15.79 18.31 2.99
N ASN A 150 -14.55 17.86 3.21
CA ASN A 150 -13.37 18.71 3.06
C ASN A 150 -13.16 19.03 1.57
N LYS A 151 -13.34 20.28 1.19
CA LYS A 151 -13.15 20.76 -0.19
C LYS A 151 -11.67 21.06 -0.43
N SER A 152 -11.23 21.14 -1.68
CA SER A 152 -9.82 21.43 -1.99
C SER A 152 -9.55 22.90 -2.24
N PHE A 153 -8.64 23.52 -1.47
CA PHE A 153 -8.29 24.94 -1.62
C PHE A 153 -6.87 25.17 -2.14
N VAL A 154 -6.53 26.41 -2.50
CA VAL A 154 -5.13 26.83 -2.63
C VAL A 154 -4.89 27.83 -1.52
N THR A 155 -4.13 27.42 -0.52
CA THR A 155 -3.74 28.32 0.57
C THR A 155 -2.92 29.47 -0.01
N PRO A 156 -3.28 30.75 0.27
CA PRO A 156 -2.48 31.89 -0.18
C PRO A 156 -1.04 31.79 0.31
N ALA A 157 -0.09 32.27 -0.48
CA ALA A 157 1.32 32.28 -0.06
C ALA A 157 1.51 33.01 1.28
N ASN A 158 2.47 32.56 2.09
CA ASN A 158 2.78 33.11 3.42
C ASN A 158 1.56 33.16 4.36
N THR A 159 0.68 32.15 4.28
CA THR A 159 -0.48 32.00 5.14
C THR A 159 -0.37 30.73 5.95
N VAL A 160 -0.56 30.86 7.27
CA VAL A 160 -0.71 29.73 8.16
C VAL A 160 -2.15 29.22 8.13
N VAL A 161 -2.32 27.93 7.91
CA VAL A 161 -3.54 27.17 8.17
C VAL A 161 -3.10 25.96 8.98
N GLY A 162 -3.12 26.11 10.31
CA GLY A 162 -2.64 25.12 11.26
C GLY A 162 -3.78 24.32 11.89
N THR A 163 -3.49 23.12 12.38
CA THR A 163 -4.42 22.41 13.27
C THR A 163 -3.66 21.53 14.25
N TYR A 164 -4.28 21.26 15.40
CA TYR A 164 -3.83 20.20 16.29
C TYR A 164 -4.38 18.84 15.87
N PHE A 165 -3.51 17.83 15.87
CA PHE A 165 -3.86 16.41 15.82
C PHE A 165 -3.46 15.77 17.14
N VAL A 166 -4.40 15.09 17.80
CA VAL A 166 -4.16 14.52 19.13
C VAL A 166 -3.83 13.03 19.09
N GLU A 167 -2.82 12.64 19.88
CA GLU A 167 -2.30 11.27 19.97
C GLU A 167 -3.39 10.26 20.31
N TRP A 168 -4.31 10.63 21.21
CA TRP A 168 -5.40 9.78 21.68
C TRP A 168 -6.62 9.75 20.74
N GLY A 169 -6.62 10.54 19.65
CA GLY A 169 -7.71 10.60 18.66
C GLY A 169 -8.00 9.25 17.99
N ILE A 170 -7.02 8.36 17.99
CA ILE A 170 -7.11 7.03 17.38
C ILE A 170 -7.93 6.01 18.19
N TYR A 171 -8.37 6.37 19.40
CA TYR A 171 -9.14 5.50 20.27
C TYR A 171 -10.64 5.68 20.04
N GLY A 172 -11.39 6.13 21.05
CA GLY A 172 -12.85 6.26 20.95
C GLY A 172 -13.31 7.23 19.86
N ARG A 173 -12.49 8.26 19.56
CA ARG A 173 -12.74 9.24 18.49
C ARG A 173 -12.60 8.65 17.09
N ASP A 174 -11.88 7.54 16.95
CA ASP A 174 -11.63 6.82 15.70
C ASP A 174 -11.15 7.72 14.56
N TYR A 175 -10.27 8.67 14.89
CA TYR A 175 -9.70 9.61 13.94
C TYR A 175 -8.19 9.38 13.83
N THR A 176 -7.75 9.01 12.63
CA THR A 176 -6.38 8.60 12.33
C THR A 176 -5.70 9.56 11.36
N VAL A 177 -4.38 9.46 11.22
CA VAL A 177 -3.58 10.41 10.42
C VAL A 177 -4.02 10.47 8.95
N ASP A 178 -4.49 9.37 8.37
CA ASP A 178 -5.01 9.33 6.99
C ASP A 178 -6.34 10.08 6.81
N ASN A 179 -7.03 10.43 7.90
CA ASN A 179 -8.25 11.23 7.85
C ASN A 179 -7.97 12.74 7.79
N ILE A 180 -6.74 13.17 8.10
CA ILE A 180 -6.37 14.58 8.14
C ILE A 180 -6.47 15.17 6.71
N PRO A 181 -7.24 16.25 6.49
CA PRO A 181 -7.31 16.98 5.22
C PRO A 181 -6.03 17.81 4.96
N ALA A 182 -4.88 17.13 4.91
CA ALA A 182 -3.55 17.73 4.92
C ALA A 182 -3.26 18.61 3.69
N GLU A 183 -3.96 18.42 2.57
CA GLU A 183 -3.87 19.30 1.41
C GLU A 183 -4.30 20.75 1.70
N ASN A 184 -5.13 20.95 2.73
CA ASN A 184 -5.63 22.25 3.16
C ASN A 184 -4.87 22.80 4.37
N LEU A 185 -3.78 22.16 4.79
CA LEU A 185 -3.03 22.54 5.98
C LEU A 185 -1.59 22.92 5.61
N THR A 186 -1.05 23.89 6.34
CA THR A 186 0.38 24.20 6.29
C THR A 186 1.11 23.66 7.52
N HIS A 187 0.42 23.52 8.65
CA HIS A 187 0.98 23.04 9.91
C HIS A 187 0.07 22.00 10.58
N ILE A 188 0.66 20.91 11.06
CA ILE A 188 0.06 19.98 12.01
C ILE A 188 0.86 20.05 13.31
N LEU A 189 0.18 20.42 14.39
CA LEU A 189 0.73 20.41 15.74
C LEU A 189 0.32 19.09 16.42
N TYR A 190 1.28 18.25 16.77
CA TYR A 190 1.00 16.93 17.36
C TYR A 190 0.88 17.05 18.88
N GLY A 191 -0.36 16.91 19.38
CA GLY A 191 -0.71 17.02 20.79
C GLY A 191 -0.75 15.65 21.50
N PHE A 192 -0.02 15.38 22.57
CA PHE A 192 1.00 16.22 23.17
C PHE A 192 2.21 15.41 23.63
N ILE A 193 3.37 16.08 23.63
CA ILE A 193 4.63 15.55 24.12
C ILE A 193 4.81 15.99 25.58
N PRO A 194 4.85 15.05 26.55
CA PRO A 194 5.04 15.37 27.96
C PRO A 194 6.50 15.66 28.32
N ILE A 195 6.67 16.34 29.47
CA ILE A 195 7.96 16.57 30.12
C ILE A 195 7.98 15.74 31.42
N CYS A 196 9.04 14.95 31.64
CA CYS A 196 9.20 14.22 32.91
C CYS A 196 9.39 15.18 34.09
N GLY A 197 8.93 14.79 35.28
CA GLY A 197 8.97 15.62 36.48
C GLY A 197 7.57 15.84 37.09
N PRO A 198 7.31 16.98 37.76
CA PRO A 198 6.04 17.21 38.44
C PRO A 198 4.90 17.31 37.42
N ASN A 199 3.89 16.43 37.53
CA ASN A 199 2.79 16.31 36.57
C ASN A 199 1.46 15.95 37.26
N GLU A 200 1.15 16.63 38.37
CA GLU A 200 -0.04 16.31 39.16
C GLU A 200 -1.33 16.62 38.38
N SER A 201 -1.31 17.65 37.52
CA SER A 201 -2.41 18.02 36.62
C SER A 201 -2.88 16.86 35.72
N VAL A 202 -2.01 15.96 35.30
CA VAL A 202 -2.38 14.79 34.45
C VAL A 202 -3.39 13.88 35.14
N LYS A 203 -3.48 13.91 36.48
CA LYS A 203 -4.47 13.11 37.22
C LYS A 203 -5.91 13.55 36.95
N SER A 204 -6.15 14.81 36.54
CA SER A 204 -7.51 15.29 36.25
C SER A 204 -8.11 14.71 34.97
N VAL A 205 -7.27 14.28 34.02
CA VAL A 205 -7.68 13.50 32.83
C VAL A 205 -8.35 12.19 33.23
N GLY A 206 -7.96 11.61 34.38
CA GLY A 206 -8.40 10.29 34.80
C GLY A 206 -7.80 9.15 33.97
N GLY A 207 -8.47 7.99 33.99
CA GLY A 207 -8.00 6.79 33.28
C GLY A 207 -6.60 6.35 33.73
N ASN A 208 -5.73 6.00 32.77
CA ASN A 208 -4.36 5.55 33.03
C ASN A 208 -3.29 6.60 32.66
N SER A 209 -3.68 7.85 32.35
CA SER A 209 -2.79 8.86 31.77
C SER A 209 -1.58 9.17 32.65
N TYR A 210 -1.80 9.45 33.94
CA TYR A 210 -0.71 9.75 34.89
C TYR A 210 0.26 8.57 35.01
N ASN A 211 -0.25 7.35 35.17
CA ASN A 211 0.59 6.15 35.32
C ASN A 211 1.39 5.84 34.06
N ALA A 212 0.79 6.03 32.87
CA ALA A 212 1.49 5.87 31.60
C ALA A 212 2.69 6.83 31.50
N LEU A 213 2.52 8.10 31.90
CA LEU A 213 3.60 9.06 31.98
C LEU A 213 4.68 8.64 33.00
N GLN A 214 4.29 8.17 34.19
CA GLN A 214 5.25 7.65 35.17
C GLN A 214 6.07 6.49 34.61
N THR A 215 5.46 5.58 33.83
CA THR A 215 6.17 4.50 33.15
C THR A 215 7.12 5.03 32.07
N ALA A 216 6.67 5.95 31.21
CA ALA A 216 7.49 6.55 30.16
C ALA A 216 8.73 7.28 30.74
N CYS A 217 8.59 7.88 31.93
CA CYS A 217 9.68 8.58 32.62
C CYS A 217 10.63 7.67 33.42
N GLN A 218 10.41 6.35 33.48
CA GLN A 218 11.32 5.46 34.22
C GLN A 218 12.73 5.46 33.61
N GLY A 219 13.73 5.89 34.39
CA GLY A 219 15.11 5.99 33.90
C GLY A 219 15.34 7.14 32.91
N VAL A 220 14.44 8.11 32.89
CA VAL A 220 14.57 9.41 32.20
C VAL A 220 14.74 10.48 33.27
N ASN A 221 15.59 11.48 33.04
CA ASN A 221 15.76 12.56 33.99
C ASN A 221 14.52 13.47 33.98
N ASP A 222 14.21 14.08 35.13
CA ASP A 222 13.23 15.15 35.17
C ASP A 222 13.64 16.27 34.20
N PHE A 223 12.63 16.91 33.61
CA PHE A 223 12.71 17.95 32.59
C PHE A 223 13.15 17.48 31.20
N GLU A 224 13.33 16.19 30.95
CA GLU A 224 13.46 15.66 29.59
C GLU A 224 12.09 15.31 28.97
N VAL A 225 11.96 15.48 27.64
CA VAL A 225 10.75 15.07 26.90
C VAL A 225 10.70 13.56 26.66
N VAL A 226 9.49 13.00 26.68
CA VAL A 226 9.20 11.59 26.34
C VAL A 226 7.94 11.49 25.48
N ILE A 227 7.63 10.30 24.96
CA ILE A 227 6.34 10.02 24.33
C ILE A 227 5.36 9.55 25.42
N HIS A 228 4.13 10.08 25.43
CA HIS A 228 3.13 9.72 26.45
C HIS A 228 2.58 8.31 26.22
N ASP A 229 2.13 8.03 25.00
CA ASP A 229 1.56 6.75 24.61
C ASP A 229 2.34 6.12 23.44
N PRO A 230 3.38 5.30 23.72
CA PRO A 230 4.16 4.64 22.68
C PRO A 230 3.32 3.68 21.83
N TRP A 231 2.19 3.17 22.34
CA TRP A 231 1.31 2.33 21.57
C TRP A 231 0.70 3.10 20.40
N ALA A 232 0.09 4.25 20.70
CA ALA A 232 -0.45 5.14 19.68
C ALA A 232 0.64 5.70 18.76
N ALA A 233 1.76 6.16 19.34
CA ALA A 233 2.82 6.84 18.60
C ALA A 233 3.50 5.93 17.58
N PHE A 234 3.96 4.72 17.98
CA PHE A 234 4.81 3.91 17.08
C PHE A 234 4.61 2.40 17.10
N GLN A 235 3.76 1.83 17.97
CA GLN A 235 3.57 0.36 18.02
C GLN A 235 2.32 -0.12 17.28
N LYS A 236 1.21 0.64 17.34
CA LYS A 236 -0.09 0.21 16.79
C LYS A 236 0.00 -0.02 15.28
N SER A 237 -0.40 -1.21 14.85
CA SER A 237 -0.51 -1.53 13.42
C SER A 237 -1.76 -0.90 12.83
N PHE A 238 -1.59 -0.08 11.79
CA PHE A 238 -2.66 0.51 11.00
C PHE A 238 -2.70 -0.16 9.63
N PRO A 239 -3.71 -1.00 9.33
CA PRO A 239 -3.75 -1.74 8.08
C PRO A 239 -3.84 -0.82 6.86
N GLN A 240 -4.49 0.33 6.98
CA GLN A 240 -4.59 1.33 5.90
C GLN A 240 -3.23 1.94 5.52
N ALA A 241 -2.25 1.93 6.43
CA ALA A 241 -0.88 2.36 6.18
C ALA A 241 0.03 1.20 5.72
N GLY A 242 -0.53 -0.01 5.53
CA GLY A 242 0.24 -1.20 5.18
C GLY A 242 1.16 -1.70 6.30
N HIS A 243 0.87 -1.34 7.57
CA HIS A 243 1.66 -1.83 8.70
C HIS A 243 1.46 -3.33 8.90
N GLU A 244 2.56 -4.05 9.02
CA GLU A 244 2.61 -5.47 9.37
C GLU A 244 3.20 -5.63 10.77
N HIS A 245 3.02 -6.81 11.39
CA HIS A 245 3.64 -7.12 12.68
C HIS A 245 5.16 -6.86 12.66
N GLY A 246 5.85 -7.28 11.58
CA GLY A 246 7.29 -7.07 11.37
C GLY A 246 7.71 -5.69 10.86
N SER A 247 6.80 -4.71 10.74
CA SER A 247 7.17 -3.32 10.41
C SER A 247 7.98 -2.70 11.54
N THR A 248 9.09 -2.05 11.17
CA THR A 248 10.09 -1.45 12.08
C THR A 248 9.58 -0.21 12.81
N ILE A 249 8.70 0.57 12.18
CA ILE A 249 8.02 1.73 12.75
C ILE A 249 6.55 1.60 12.37
N LYS A 250 5.63 1.83 13.32
CA LYS A 250 4.18 1.80 13.11
C LYS A 250 3.54 3.05 13.74
N GLY A 251 2.29 2.95 14.19
CA GLY A 251 1.57 4.01 14.90
C GLY A 251 1.38 5.30 14.09
N ASN A 252 0.99 6.35 14.80
CA ASN A 252 0.82 7.69 14.24
C ASN A 252 2.10 8.20 13.57
N TYR A 253 3.27 7.91 14.14
CA TYR A 253 4.55 8.45 13.67
C TYR A 253 4.92 7.88 12.30
N ALA A 254 4.73 6.58 12.04
CA ALA A 254 4.94 6.04 10.70
C ALA A 254 3.97 6.63 9.67
N MET A 255 2.72 6.88 10.07
CA MET A 255 1.74 7.53 9.19
C MET A 255 2.10 8.99 8.91
N LEU A 256 2.58 9.75 9.90
CA LEU A 256 3.05 11.13 9.72
C LEU A 256 4.30 11.20 8.84
N MET A 257 5.22 10.23 8.99
CA MET A 257 6.36 10.07 8.08
C MET A 257 5.88 9.86 6.64
N ALA A 258 4.93 8.94 6.41
CA ALA A 258 4.35 8.69 5.09
C ALA A 258 3.54 9.90 4.57
N LEU A 259 2.87 10.64 5.45
CA LEU A 259 2.13 11.87 5.12
C LEU A 259 3.07 12.95 4.58
N LYS A 260 4.26 13.11 5.17
CA LYS A 260 5.32 14.00 4.63
C LYS A 260 5.81 13.57 3.25
N LYS A 261 5.67 12.30 2.87
CA LYS A 261 5.97 11.85 1.48
C LYS A 261 4.85 12.26 0.52
N THR A 262 3.61 12.32 0.99
CA THR A 262 2.45 12.81 0.23
C THR A 262 2.46 14.34 0.11
N TYR A 263 2.76 15.05 1.20
CA TYR A 263 2.78 16.51 1.27
C TYR A 263 4.13 17.02 1.85
N PRO A 264 5.19 17.11 1.02
CA PRO A 264 6.55 17.44 1.50
C PRO A 264 6.70 18.82 2.16
N GLU A 265 5.87 19.79 1.74
CA GLU A 265 5.89 21.17 2.26
C GLU A 265 5.17 21.33 3.61
N LEU A 266 4.36 20.34 4.01
CA LEU A 266 3.63 20.35 5.28
C LEU A 266 4.60 20.41 6.45
N LYS A 267 4.36 21.28 7.42
CA LYS A 267 5.13 21.31 8.68
C LYS A 267 4.44 20.44 9.72
N ILE A 268 5.16 19.48 10.28
CA ILE A 268 4.67 18.69 11.41
C ILE A 268 5.52 19.08 12.61
N ILE A 269 4.90 19.56 13.69
CA ILE A 269 5.61 20.11 14.84
C ILE A 269 5.09 19.41 16.11
N PRO A 270 5.97 18.90 16.99
CA PRO A 270 5.54 18.34 18.26
C PRO A 270 5.14 19.49 19.19
N SER A 271 3.92 19.44 19.71
CA SER A 271 3.48 20.36 20.76
C SER A 271 3.82 19.77 22.12
N ILE A 272 4.62 20.51 22.89
CA ILE A 272 5.09 20.11 24.22
C ILE A 272 4.26 20.84 25.27
N GLY A 273 3.60 20.07 26.13
CA GLY A 273 2.75 20.61 27.19
C GLY A 273 1.26 20.47 26.87
N GLY A 274 0.57 21.60 26.83
CA GLY A 274 -0.88 21.69 26.87
C GLY A 274 -1.40 21.77 28.31
N TRP A 275 -2.71 21.98 28.46
CA TRP A 275 -3.40 22.20 29.73
C TRP A 275 -2.97 21.29 30.90
N THR A 276 -2.84 19.97 30.67
CA THR A 276 -2.58 18.99 31.75
C THR A 276 -1.12 18.58 31.94
N LEU A 277 -0.24 18.99 31.02
CA LEU A 277 1.18 18.60 30.98
C LEU A 277 2.14 19.79 31.17
N SER A 278 1.61 20.94 31.62
CA SER A 278 2.36 22.18 31.78
C SER A 278 3.08 22.33 33.13
N ASP A 279 2.77 21.49 34.12
CA ASP A 279 3.33 21.57 35.49
C ASP A 279 4.89 21.68 35.52
N PRO A 280 5.67 20.95 34.69
CA PRO A 280 7.13 21.05 34.70
C PRO A 280 7.68 22.42 34.29
N PHE A 281 6.97 23.17 33.44
CA PHE A 281 7.43 24.47 32.96
C PHE A 281 7.62 25.49 34.09
N PHE A 282 6.82 25.41 35.16
CA PHE A 282 6.95 26.30 36.32
C PHE A 282 8.29 26.12 37.07
N SER A 283 9.04 25.04 36.79
CA SER A 283 10.40 24.84 37.30
C SER A 283 11.49 25.45 36.41
N PHE A 284 11.13 26.04 35.26
CA PHE A 284 12.07 26.59 34.29
C PHE A 284 12.60 27.98 34.66
N THR A 285 12.16 28.52 35.79
CA THR A 285 12.82 29.66 36.45
C THR A 285 14.28 29.31 36.82
N ASP A 286 14.60 28.03 37.02
CA ASP A 286 15.97 27.53 37.08
C ASP A 286 16.48 27.16 35.66
N LYS A 287 17.60 27.76 35.26
CA LYS A 287 18.24 27.52 33.97
C LYS A 287 18.70 26.07 33.80
N VAL A 288 19.09 25.38 34.87
CA VAL A 288 19.56 23.98 34.77
C VAL A 288 18.45 23.07 34.24
N ASN A 289 17.21 23.34 34.63
CA ASN A 289 16.04 22.59 34.14
C ASN A 289 15.78 22.88 32.66
N ARG A 290 15.89 24.15 32.24
CA ARG A 290 15.79 24.53 30.82
C ARG A 290 16.89 23.91 29.97
N ASP A 291 18.14 23.90 30.44
CA ASP A 291 19.26 23.30 29.73
C ASP A 291 19.04 21.80 29.49
N THR A 292 18.50 21.10 30.49
CA THR A 292 18.12 19.68 30.40
C THR A 292 17.01 19.47 29.37
N PHE A 293 15.96 20.30 29.45
CA PHE A 293 14.85 20.28 28.51
C PHE A 293 15.29 20.54 27.06
N VAL A 294 15.99 21.63 26.79
CA VAL A 294 16.45 22.02 25.44
C VAL A 294 17.35 20.94 24.84
N ALA A 295 18.25 20.34 25.64
CA ALA A 295 19.08 19.22 25.18
C ALA A 295 18.24 17.99 24.81
N SER A 296 17.21 17.67 25.59
CA SER A 296 16.29 16.57 25.29
C SER A 296 15.45 16.82 24.04
N VAL A 297 15.01 18.06 23.79
CA VAL A 297 14.29 18.45 22.56
C VAL A 297 15.20 18.28 21.34
N LYS A 298 16.47 18.70 21.41
CA LYS A 298 17.43 18.45 20.33
C LYS A 298 17.53 16.95 20.01
N ARG A 299 17.71 16.12 21.06
CA ARG A 299 17.79 14.66 20.94
C ARG A 299 16.51 14.06 20.34
N PHE A 300 15.35 14.60 20.71
CA PHE A 300 14.06 14.19 20.19
C PHE A 300 13.94 14.49 18.69
N LEU A 301 14.29 15.69 18.24
CA LEU A 301 14.25 16.07 16.82
C LEU A 301 15.30 15.37 15.95
N THR A 302 16.44 14.98 16.52
CA THR A 302 17.41 14.11 15.82
C THR A 302 16.91 12.67 15.71
N THR A 303 16.11 12.21 16.67
CA THR A 303 15.53 10.87 16.70
C THR A 303 14.32 10.78 15.76
N TRP A 304 13.45 11.79 15.74
CA TRP A 304 12.18 11.80 15.00
C TRP A 304 12.18 12.86 13.91
N LYS A 305 12.82 12.53 12.79
CA LYS A 305 13.19 13.51 11.76
C LYS A 305 12.02 14.08 10.96
N PHE A 306 10.85 13.43 10.94
CA PHE A 306 9.67 13.97 10.28
C PHE A 306 9.16 15.27 10.92
N TYR A 307 9.54 15.57 12.17
CA TYR A 307 9.24 16.84 12.82
C TYR A 307 10.10 17.99 12.27
N ASP A 308 9.49 19.16 12.10
CA ASP A 308 10.04 20.35 11.47
C ASP A 308 10.28 21.53 12.43
N GLY A 309 10.19 21.30 13.74
CA GLY A 309 10.30 22.37 14.73
C GLY A 309 9.96 21.91 16.13
N VAL A 310 9.62 22.87 16.99
CA VAL A 310 9.02 22.61 18.30
C VAL A 310 7.98 23.68 18.60
N ASP A 311 6.86 23.25 19.20
CA ASP A 311 5.79 24.09 19.69
C ASP A 311 5.73 23.97 21.21
N ILE A 312 5.65 25.11 21.91
CA ILE A 312 5.64 25.16 23.38
C ILE A 312 4.28 25.64 23.86
N ASP A 313 3.55 24.75 24.51
CA ASP A 313 2.21 25.04 25.03
C ASP A 313 2.27 25.04 26.56
N TRP A 314 2.95 26.05 27.11
CA TRP A 314 2.97 26.29 28.56
C TRP A 314 1.70 27.03 28.97
N GLU A 315 0.84 26.32 29.70
CA GLU A 315 -0.44 26.82 30.19
C GLU A 315 -0.46 26.97 31.73
N PHE A 316 -0.15 28.13 32.32
CA PHE A 316 0.36 29.36 31.70
C PHE A 316 1.47 30.01 32.56
N PRO A 317 2.44 30.71 31.95
CA PRO A 317 3.32 31.62 32.70
C PRO A 317 2.49 32.54 33.61
N GLY A 318 2.87 32.66 34.89
CA GLY A 318 2.14 33.45 35.88
C GLY A 318 0.99 32.72 36.57
N GLY A 319 0.56 31.57 36.04
CA GLY A 319 -0.45 30.68 36.63
C GLY A 319 -1.81 30.73 35.93
N GLY A 320 -2.84 30.24 36.62
CA GLY A 320 -4.18 30.11 36.05
C GLY A 320 -4.35 28.96 35.06
N GLY A 321 -3.42 27.98 35.08
CA GLY A 321 -3.55 26.68 34.45
C GLY A 321 -4.30 25.66 35.32
N GLU A 322 -4.22 24.38 34.96
CA GLU A 322 -4.89 23.28 35.68
C GLU A 322 -4.45 23.18 37.15
N ASN A 323 -3.15 23.33 37.43
CA ASN A 323 -2.65 23.33 38.79
C ASN A 323 -2.73 24.73 39.41
N ALA A 324 -3.78 24.96 40.19
CA ALA A 324 -4.01 26.24 40.88
C ALA A 324 -2.91 26.64 41.89
N ASN A 325 -1.95 25.76 42.20
CA ASN A 325 -0.84 26.06 43.12
C ASN A 325 0.45 26.49 42.40
N LEU A 326 0.46 26.51 41.07
CA LEU A 326 1.62 26.89 40.25
C LEU A 326 1.39 28.24 39.57
N GLY A 327 2.49 28.97 39.32
CA GLY A 327 2.49 30.31 38.73
C GLY A 327 3.29 31.31 39.55
N ASP A 328 4.22 32.01 38.90
CA ASP A 328 4.94 33.16 39.43
C ASP A 328 4.96 34.30 38.38
N PRO A 329 4.03 35.27 38.47
CA PRO A 329 3.92 36.39 37.53
C PRO A 329 5.21 37.21 37.36
N LEU A 330 6.14 37.15 38.31
CA LEU A 330 7.40 37.89 38.24
C LEU A 330 8.54 37.11 37.59
N LYS A 331 8.48 35.77 37.60
CA LYS A 331 9.60 34.92 37.16
C LYS A 331 9.30 34.10 35.92
N ASP A 332 8.05 33.72 35.71
CA ASP A 332 7.67 32.84 34.61
C ASP A 332 7.83 33.52 33.25
N GLY A 333 7.44 34.80 33.11
CA GLY A 333 7.65 35.57 31.88
C GLY A 333 9.12 35.64 31.45
N PRO A 334 10.05 36.09 32.31
CA PRO A 334 11.47 36.03 32.02
C PRO A 334 12.00 34.63 31.70
N ALA A 335 11.48 33.59 32.37
CA ALA A 335 11.85 32.20 32.10
C ALA A 335 11.35 31.72 30.73
N TYR A 336 10.13 32.09 30.34
CA TYR A 336 9.55 31.80 29.02
C TYR A 336 10.37 32.46 27.91
N ILE A 337 10.74 33.74 28.06
CA ILE A 337 11.59 34.45 27.08
C ILE A 337 12.95 33.76 26.94
N ALA A 338 13.59 33.42 28.08
CA ALA A 338 14.87 32.71 28.08
C ALA A 338 14.76 31.33 27.41
N LEU A 339 13.66 30.60 27.66
CA LEU A 339 13.38 29.32 27.01
C LEU A 339 13.30 29.47 25.48
N MET A 340 12.56 30.45 24.97
CA MET A 340 12.45 30.68 23.52
C MET A 340 13.80 31.04 22.89
N GLN A 341 14.59 31.88 23.58
CA GLN A 341 15.93 32.23 23.14
C GLN A 341 16.86 30.99 23.07
N GLU A 342 16.83 30.15 24.10
CA GLU A 342 17.66 28.95 24.21
C GLU A 342 17.24 27.87 23.19
N LEU A 343 15.93 27.67 22.97
CA LEU A 343 15.39 26.78 21.94
C LEU A 343 15.77 27.26 20.54
N ARG A 344 15.63 28.56 20.23
CA ARG A 344 16.01 29.10 18.92
C ARG A 344 17.49 28.87 18.62
N ALA A 345 18.37 29.11 19.59
CA ALA A 345 19.80 28.84 19.45
C ALA A 345 20.09 27.35 19.19
N MET A 346 19.38 26.45 19.87
CA MET A 346 19.48 25.00 19.65
C MET A 346 19.01 24.60 18.24
N LEU A 347 17.87 25.14 17.77
CA LEU A 347 17.33 24.87 16.45
C LEU A 347 18.19 25.44 15.32
N ASP A 348 18.85 26.58 15.54
CA ASP A 348 19.82 27.15 14.60
C ASP A 348 21.04 26.23 14.45
N GLN A 349 21.51 25.66 15.56
CA GLN A 349 22.56 24.65 15.52
C GLN A 349 22.11 23.41 14.73
N LEU A 350 20.89 22.90 14.99
CA LEU A 350 20.36 21.74 14.27
C LEU A 350 20.15 22.03 12.77
N SER A 351 19.75 23.25 12.43
CA SER A 351 19.63 23.72 11.04
C SER A 351 20.99 23.71 10.34
N ALA A 352 22.05 24.16 11.01
CA ALA A 352 23.42 24.11 10.48
C ALA A 352 23.94 22.67 10.32
N GLU A 353 23.58 21.76 11.23
CA GLU A 353 23.98 20.35 11.19
C GLU A 353 23.27 19.55 10.08
N THR A 354 22.01 19.88 9.79
CA THR A 354 21.14 19.08 8.89
C THR A 354 20.87 19.73 7.53
N GLY A 355 21.09 21.04 7.40
CA GLY A 355 20.67 21.82 6.23
C GLY A 355 19.17 22.07 6.13
N ARG A 356 18.39 21.69 7.16
CA ARG A 356 16.93 21.94 7.24
C ARG A 356 16.65 23.29 7.90
N THR A 357 15.43 23.78 7.72
CA THR A 357 14.88 24.89 8.51
C THR A 357 13.96 24.32 9.57
N TYR A 358 14.15 24.76 10.81
CA TYR A 358 13.29 24.40 11.95
C TYR A 358 12.55 25.60 12.50
N GLU A 359 11.26 25.43 12.74
CA GLU A 359 10.38 26.47 13.31
C GLU A 359 10.30 26.36 14.85
N LEU A 360 10.16 27.50 15.51
CA LEU A 360 9.85 27.61 16.94
C LEU A 360 8.51 28.33 17.10
N THR A 361 7.54 27.67 17.70
CA THR A 361 6.20 28.22 17.93
C THR A 361 5.76 28.05 19.38
N SER A 362 4.65 28.70 19.73
CA SER A 362 3.99 28.48 21.03
C SER A 362 2.53 28.86 20.92
N ALA A 363 1.64 28.05 21.51
CA ALA A 363 0.30 28.48 21.82
C ALA A 363 0.23 29.19 23.18
N ILE A 364 -0.51 30.30 23.20
CA ILE A 364 -0.57 31.19 24.38
C ILE A 364 -2.00 31.49 24.79
N GLY A 365 -2.22 31.61 26.10
CA GLY A 365 -3.47 32.13 26.66
C GLY A 365 -3.61 33.61 26.31
N VAL A 366 -4.83 34.02 25.94
CA VAL A 366 -5.06 35.35 25.35
C VAL A 366 -5.89 36.30 26.22
N GLY A 367 -6.28 35.87 27.42
CA GLY A 367 -6.84 36.77 28.43
C GLY A 367 -5.82 37.84 28.82
N TYR A 368 -6.29 39.06 29.13
CA TYR A 368 -5.39 40.17 29.48
C TYR A 368 -4.45 39.81 30.65
N ASP A 369 -4.97 39.04 31.61
CA ASP A 369 -4.28 38.54 32.81
C ASP A 369 -3.27 37.43 32.51
N LYS A 370 -3.26 36.88 31.29
CA LYS A 370 -2.20 35.96 30.81
C LYS A 370 -1.16 36.73 30.00
N LEU A 371 -1.62 37.68 29.19
CA LEU A 371 -0.76 38.48 28.32
C LEU A 371 0.10 39.48 29.10
N GLU A 372 -0.31 39.92 30.29
CA GLU A 372 0.47 40.85 31.12
C GLU A 372 1.69 40.22 31.80
N ASP A 373 1.71 38.89 31.92
CA ASP A 373 2.76 38.14 32.64
C ASP A 373 3.98 37.80 31.77
N VAL A 374 3.93 38.07 30.45
CA VAL A 374 5.03 37.83 29.51
C VAL A 374 5.22 39.05 28.61
N ASP A 375 6.48 39.50 28.45
CA ASP A 375 6.84 40.45 27.40
C ASP A 375 6.97 39.71 26.07
N PHE A 376 5.86 39.61 25.33
CA PHE A 376 5.82 38.89 24.06
C PHE A 376 6.59 39.61 22.96
N ALA A 377 6.85 40.92 23.07
CA ALA A 377 7.69 41.62 22.11
C ALA A 377 9.16 41.15 22.16
N GLN A 378 9.63 40.72 23.34
CA GLN A 378 10.92 40.05 23.48
C GLN A 378 10.87 38.59 23.02
N ALA A 379 9.88 37.80 23.47
CA ALA A 379 9.78 36.39 23.10
C ALA A 379 9.63 36.19 21.57
N ALA A 380 8.79 37.00 20.92
CA ALA A 380 8.49 36.89 19.49
C ALA A 380 9.71 37.11 18.58
N GLN A 381 10.82 37.66 19.08
CA GLN A 381 12.07 37.78 18.30
C GLN A 381 12.67 36.42 17.97
N HIS A 382 12.39 35.40 18.79
CA HIS A 382 12.94 34.05 18.67
C HIS A 382 11.99 33.07 18.01
N MET A 383 10.71 33.42 17.87
CA MET A 383 9.64 32.53 17.42
C MET A 383 9.27 32.80 15.97
N ASP A 384 8.84 31.78 15.25
CA ASP A 384 8.28 31.90 13.90
C ASP A 384 6.80 32.32 13.98
N TYR A 385 6.01 31.64 14.84
CA TYR A 385 4.59 31.92 15.04
C TYR A 385 4.18 31.86 16.51
N ILE A 386 3.15 32.64 16.85
CA ILE A 386 2.41 32.60 18.11
C ILE A 386 0.97 32.17 17.79
N PHE A 387 0.57 31.01 18.28
CA PHE A 387 -0.80 30.50 18.16
C PHE A 387 -1.65 31.07 19.29
N ALA A 388 -2.38 32.15 19.00
CA ALA A 388 -3.23 32.82 19.99
C ALA A 388 -4.47 31.96 20.26
N MET A 389 -4.56 31.34 21.44
CA MET A 389 -5.68 30.48 21.84
C MET A 389 -6.95 31.29 22.11
N SER A 390 -7.53 31.82 21.03
CA SER A 390 -8.70 32.69 21.03
C SER A 390 -10.01 31.89 21.10
N TYR A 391 -10.06 30.99 22.08
CA TYR A 391 -11.18 30.15 22.47
C TYR A 391 -11.12 29.95 23.99
N ASP A 392 -12.06 29.21 24.57
CA ASP A 392 -12.16 29.00 26.03
C ASP A 392 -12.33 30.27 26.86
N PHE A 393 -12.95 31.32 26.30
CA PHE A 393 -13.27 32.54 27.05
C PHE A 393 -14.36 32.30 28.10
N TYR A 394 -15.30 31.42 27.79
CA TYR A 394 -16.44 31.03 28.62
C TYR A 394 -16.67 29.53 28.50
N GLY A 395 -17.21 28.90 29.55
CA GLY A 395 -17.51 27.48 29.51
C GLY A 395 -18.10 26.93 30.79
N GLY A 396 -18.35 25.62 30.79
CA GLY A 396 -19.04 24.91 31.86
C GLY A 396 -18.28 24.77 33.19
N TRP A 397 -17.11 25.39 33.36
CA TRP A 397 -16.45 25.45 34.68
C TRP A 397 -17.20 26.35 35.66
N ASN A 398 -18.06 27.25 35.17
CA ASN A 398 -19.03 28.00 35.97
C ASN A 398 -20.40 28.03 35.25
N ASN A 399 -21.37 28.75 35.83
CA ASN A 399 -22.74 28.85 35.34
C ASN A 399 -23.05 30.18 34.60
N VAL A 400 -22.02 30.89 34.14
CA VAL A 400 -22.16 32.17 33.42
C VAL A 400 -22.02 31.91 31.92
N PRO A 401 -23.11 31.98 31.14
CA PRO A 401 -23.04 31.90 29.68
C PRO A 401 -22.22 33.04 29.07
N GLY A 402 -21.65 32.76 27.90
CA GLY A 402 -20.94 33.75 27.09
C GLY A 402 -20.37 33.10 25.83
N HIS A 403 -19.86 33.93 24.91
CA HIS A 403 -19.29 33.45 23.67
C HIS A 403 -17.87 32.93 23.89
N GLN A 404 -17.67 31.62 23.73
CA GLN A 404 -16.41 30.97 24.13
C GLN A 404 -15.22 31.28 23.20
N THR A 405 -15.47 31.73 21.97
CA THR A 405 -14.42 31.97 20.95
C THR A 405 -14.72 33.19 20.07
N ALA A 406 -15.44 34.17 20.64
CA ALA A 406 -15.91 35.35 19.93
C ALA A 406 -14.78 36.21 19.33
N LEU A 407 -15.02 36.82 18.16
CA LEU A 407 -14.10 37.80 17.61
C LEU A 407 -14.11 39.07 18.47
N ASN A 408 -15.30 39.64 18.72
CA ASN A 408 -15.49 40.89 19.46
C ASN A 408 -16.39 40.70 20.69
N CYS A 409 -16.57 41.76 21.46
CA CYS A 409 -17.48 41.78 22.61
C CYS A 409 -18.95 41.61 22.20
N GLY A 410 -19.67 40.71 22.88
CA GLY A 410 -21.08 40.43 22.60
C GLY A 410 -22.05 41.36 23.30
N ASN A 411 -23.31 41.34 22.83
CA ASN A 411 -24.36 42.24 23.33
C ASN A 411 -24.74 41.97 24.79
N PHE A 412 -24.46 40.75 25.30
CA PHE A 412 -24.71 40.37 26.69
C PHE A 412 -23.80 41.08 27.70
N MET A 413 -22.69 41.67 27.25
CA MET A 413 -21.70 42.28 28.13
C MET A 413 -22.21 43.60 28.75
N ALA A 414 -21.87 43.82 30.03
CA ALA A 414 -22.24 45.03 30.74
C ALA A 414 -21.52 46.28 30.19
N PRO A 415 -22.07 47.50 30.39
CA PRO A 415 -21.39 48.73 30.01
C PRO A 415 -19.97 48.84 30.60
N GLY A 416 -18.98 49.09 29.75
CA GLY A 416 -17.56 49.17 30.14
C GLY A 416 -16.92 47.81 30.47
N GLN A 417 -17.61 46.68 30.26
CA GLN A 417 -16.98 45.35 30.42
C GLN A 417 -15.99 45.06 29.29
N CYS A 418 -16.31 45.48 28.06
CA CYS A 418 -15.49 45.18 26.89
C CYS A 418 -14.05 45.72 27.01
N ASP A 419 -13.89 46.98 27.41
CA ASP A 419 -12.60 47.65 27.60
C ASP A 419 -12.07 47.58 29.04
N GLY A 420 -12.86 47.02 29.97
CA GLY A 420 -12.51 46.90 31.38
C GLY A 420 -12.70 48.19 32.20
N SER A 421 -13.29 49.25 31.63
CA SER A 421 -13.50 50.54 32.32
C SER A 421 -14.72 50.57 33.25
N GLY A 422 -15.61 49.59 33.12
CA GLY A 422 -16.88 49.50 33.81
C GLY A 422 -16.84 48.80 35.17
N VAL A 423 -18.03 48.45 35.66
CA VAL A 423 -18.25 47.67 36.88
C VAL A 423 -19.21 46.52 36.60
N ASP A 424 -19.10 45.43 37.35
CA ASP A 424 -20.02 44.30 37.28
C ASP A 424 -21.38 44.60 37.96
N ALA A 425 -22.24 43.58 38.03
CA ALA A 425 -23.58 43.69 38.60
C ALA A 425 -23.57 44.06 40.11
N ASP A 426 -22.48 43.76 40.82
CA ASP A 426 -22.29 44.08 42.23
C ASP A 426 -21.57 45.44 42.42
N GLY A 427 -21.26 46.14 41.33
CA GLY A 427 -20.54 47.43 41.34
C GLY A 427 -19.04 47.29 41.53
N VAL A 428 -18.47 46.09 41.34
CA VAL A 428 -17.02 45.84 41.41
C VAL A 428 -16.39 46.17 40.06
N PRO A 429 -15.30 46.98 40.01
CA PRO A 429 -14.61 47.28 38.77
C PRO A 429 -14.11 46.02 38.06
N PHE A 430 -14.27 45.98 36.74
CA PHE A 430 -13.60 44.96 35.93
C PHE A 430 -12.09 45.14 36.05
N LYS A 431 -11.37 44.01 36.08
CA LYS A 431 -9.92 44.00 36.32
C LYS A 431 -9.10 44.25 35.06
N GLY A 432 -9.72 44.11 33.89
CA GLY A 432 -9.13 44.29 32.58
C GLY A 432 -10.19 44.10 31.49
N PRO A 433 -9.81 44.22 30.21
CA PRO A 433 -10.73 44.05 29.09
C PRO A 433 -11.30 42.64 29.05
N ALA A 434 -12.50 42.51 28.49
CA ALA A 434 -13.17 41.22 28.35
C ALA A 434 -12.38 40.25 27.46
N TYR A 435 -12.53 38.95 27.71
CA TYR A 435 -11.91 37.90 26.89
C TYR A 435 -12.59 37.82 25.52
N THR A 436 -11.91 38.34 24.50
CA THR A 436 -12.30 38.31 23.10
C THR A 436 -11.05 38.25 22.23
N THR A 437 -11.19 37.74 21.00
CA THR A 437 -10.07 37.65 20.06
C THR A 437 -9.50 39.04 19.72
N SER A 438 -10.35 40.05 19.52
CA SER A 438 -9.91 41.40 19.16
C SER A 438 -9.12 42.06 20.29
N ASN A 439 -9.61 42.00 21.54
CA ASN A 439 -8.90 42.55 22.69
C ASN A 439 -7.52 41.91 22.88
N ALA A 440 -7.44 40.60 22.72
CA ALA A 440 -6.18 39.86 22.80
C ALA A 440 -5.15 40.31 21.74
N ILE A 441 -5.59 40.36 20.48
CA ILE A 441 -4.71 40.74 19.37
C ILE A 441 -4.29 42.20 19.50
N ASP A 442 -5.18 43.10 19.92
CA ASP A 442 -4.84 44.50 20.17
C ASP A 442 -3.79 44.64 21.28
N LEU A 443 -3.87 43.85 22.37
CA LEU A 443 -2.87 43.85 23.43
C LEU A 443 -1.50 43.36 22.93
N LEU A 444 -1.45 42.27 22.16
CA LEU A 444 -0.21 41.73 21.58
C LEU A 444 0.43 42.73 20.60
N LEU A 445 -0.38 43.34 19.73
CA LEU A 445 0.10 44.37 18.80
C LEU A 445 0.58 45.62 19.55
N ALA A 446 -0.10 46.02 20.63
CA ALA A 446 0.29 47.15 21.46
C ALA A 446 1.60 46.90 22.23
N GLN A 447 1.91 45.65 22.60
CA GLN A 447 3.23 45.28 23.12
C GLN A 447 4.34 45.39 22.05
N GLY A 448 3.99 45.31 20.76
CA GLY A 448 4.93 45.38 19.64
C GLY A 448 5.20 44.03 18.97
N VAL A 449 4.35 43.02 19.20
CA VAL A 449 4.44 41.73 18.52
C VAL A 449 4.14 41.92 17.02
N PRO A 450 4.97 41.40 16.10
CA PRO A 450 4.70 41.52 14.68
C PRO A 450 3.41 40.79 14.27
N ALA A 451 2.50 41.50 13.61
CA ALA A 451 1.24 40.95 13.10
C ALA A 451 1.44 39.65 12.32
N ASN A 452 2.43 39.61 11.43
CA ASN A 452 2.75 38.46 10.58
C ASN A 452 3.35 37.25 11.32
N LYS A 453 3.39 37.26 12.66
CA LYS A 453 3.67 36.09 13.50
C LYS A 453 2.46 35.60 14.30
N LEU A 454 1.39 36.39 14.36
CA LEU A 454 0.18 36.05 15.12
C LEU A 454 -0.74 35.16 14.28
N VAL A 455 -1.14 34.02 14.82
CA VAL A 455 -2.09 33.08 14.19
C VAL A 455 -3.33 33.00 15.09
N VAL A 456 -4.50 33.29 14.53
CA VAL A 456 -5.76 33.35 15.31
C VAL A 456 -6.39 31.96 15.42
N GLY A 457 -6.85 31.61 16.62
CA GLY A 457 -7.49 30.32 16.92
C GLY A 457 -8.97 30.24 16.49
N THR A 458 -9.33 29.09 15.96
CA THR A 458 -10.70 28.67 15.62
C THR A 458 -11.06 27.42 16.41
N ALA A 459 -12.27 27.35 16.94
CA ALA A 459 -12.70 26.22 17.76
C ALA A 459 -13.47 25.20 16.91
N MET A 460 -12.93 23.99 16.76
CA MET A 460 -13.65 22.85 16.17
C MET A 460 -14.54 22.13 17.21
N TYR A 461 -14.95 22.85 18.25
CA TYR A 461 -15.80 22.37 19.34
C TYR A 461 -16.65 23.52 19.90
N GLY A 462 -17.67 23.16 20.67
CA GLY A 462 -18.45 24.06 21.48
C GLY A 462 -18.26 23.81 22.97
N ARG A 463 -18.46 24.87 23.75
CA ARG A 463 -18.66 24.79 25.19
C ARG A 463 -20.10 25.12 25.54
N GLY A 464 -20.63 24.44 26.54
CA GLY A 464 -22.05 24.59 26.85
C GLY A 464 -22.46 24.32 28.28
N TRP A 465 -23.71 24.68 28.54
CA TRP A 465 -24.38 24.60 29.83
C TRP A 465 -25.73 23.90 29.68
N ASP A 466 -26.13 23.18 30.73
CA ASP A 466 -27.50 22.76 30.93
C ASP A 466 -28.27 23.87 31.68
N GLY A 467 -29.60 23.93 31.51
CA GLY A 467 -30.47 24.71 32.39
C GLY A 467 -30.46 26.24 32.22
N VAL A 468 -29.96 26.77 31.10
CA VAL A 468 -30.16 28.18 30.71
C VAL A 468 -31.60 28.38 30.24
N MET A 469 -32.52 28.46 31.20
CA MET A 469 -33.96 28.53 30.93
C MET A 469 -34.39 29.95 30.51
N PRO A 470 -35.43 30.12 29.67
CA PRO A 470 -35.94 31.44 29.29
C PRO A 470 -36.25 32.38 30.47
N SER A 471 -36.59 31.83 31.64
CA SER A 471 -36.85 32.59 32.86
C SER A 471 -35.61 33.16 33.55
N SER A 472 -34.39 32.72 33.19
CA SER A 472 -33.14 33.24 33.75
C SER A 472 -32.53 34.37 32.92
N LEU A 473 -33.05 34.63 31.72
CA LEU A 473 -32.55 35.68 30.82
C LEU A 473 -32.93 37.07 31.35
N THR A 474 -31.97 37.99 31.30
CA THR A 474 -32.24 39.42 31.54
C THR A 474 -32.62 40.15 30.25
N ASP A 475 -32.15 39.69 29.09
CA ASP A 475 -32.69 39.99 27.76
C ASP A 475 -33.37 38.74 27.18
N PRO A 476 -34.71 38.72 26.95
CA PRO A 476 -35.43 37.54 26.49
C PRO A 476 -35.04 37.06 25.08
N THR A 477 -34.28 37.86 24.34
CA THR A 477 -33.81 37.55 22.98
C THR A 477 -32.38 37.01 22.93
N ASP A 478 -31.64 37.07 24.03
CA ASP A 478 -30.25 36.65 24.09
C ASP A 478 -30.00 35.65 25.24
N PRO A 479 -29.80 34.35 24.94
CA PRO A 479 -29.55 33.35 25.98
C PRO A 479 -28.21 33.53 26.70
N MET A 480 -27.28 34.32 26.15
CA MET A 480 -26.02 34.65 26.85
C MET A 480 -26.24 35.54 28.08
N THR A 481 -27.41 36.17 28.20
CA THR A 481 -27.81 36.93 29.39
C THR A 481 -28.46 36.08 30.49
N GLY A 482 -28.55 34.77 30.27
CA GLY A 482 -29.12 33.81 31.19
C GLY A 482 -28.16 33.33 32.27
N VAL A 483 -28.60 32.34 33.04
CA VAL A 483 -27.79 31.63 34.04
C VAL A 483 -27.93 30.13 33.82
N GLY A 484 -26.81 29.43 33.73
CA GLY A 484 -26.74 27.97 33.59
C GLY A 484 -26.96 27.25 34.93
N ASN A 485 -27.15 25.94 34.87
CA ASN A 485 -27.32 25.07 36.03
C ASN A 485 -26.48 23.78 35.91
N GLY A 486 -25.24 23.94 35.43
CA GLY A 486 -24.29 22.85 35.24
C GLY A 486 -23.71 22.79 33.82
N LYS A 487 -22.69 21.94 33.67
CA LYS A 487 -22.05 21.61 32.40
C LYS A 487 -23.04 20.96 31.44
N LEU A 488 -22.88 21.22 30.13
CA LEU A 488 -23.58 20.47 29.09
C LEU A 488 -23.40 18.96 29.30
N SER A 489 -24.50 18.24 29.48
CA SER A 489 -24.51 16.79 29.56
C SER A 489 -24.78 16.13 28.20
N GLY A 490 -24.24 14.92 27.99
CA GLY A 490 -24.52 14.07 26.84
C GLY A 490 -23.58 12.86 26.76
N SER A 491 -23.48 12.28 25.58
CA SER A 491 -22.71 11.06 25.33
C SER A 491 -21.59 11.25 24.29
N SER A 492 -20.61 10.35 24.28
CA SER A 492 -19.55 10.35 23.26
C SER A 492 -20.07 10.16 21.83
N ALA A 493 -21.21 9.47 21.66
CA ALA A 493 -21.86 9.32 20.36
C ALA A 493 -22.40 10.66 19.82
N GLU A 494 -22.69 11.62 20.70
CA GLU A 494 -23.07 12.99 20.35
C GLU A 494 -21.85 13.91 20.20
N GLY A 495 -20.63 13.39 20.37
CA GLY A 495 -19.39 14.18 20.39
C GLY A 495 -19.08 14.81 21.76
N ILE A 496 -19.72 14.37 22.85
CA ILE A 496 -19.45 14.86 24.21
C ILE A 496 -18.51 13.87 24.92
N TRP A 497 -17.20 14.14 24.81
CA TRP A 497 -16.14 13.35 25.45
C TRP A 497 -15.90 13.74 26.91
N GLU A 498 -16.13 15.03 27.22
CA GLU A 498 -16.08 15.61 28.56
C GLU A 498 -17.34 16.46 28.77
N ALA A 499 -17.95 16.41 29.95
CA ALA A 499 -19.08 17.26 30.27
C ALA A 499 -18.73 18.75 30.08
N GLY A 500 -19.61 19.48 29.38
CA GLY A 500 -19.42 20.90 29.06
C GLY A 500 -18.69 21.16 27.74
N VAL A 501 -18.22 20.13 27.03
CA VAL A 501 -17.53 20.23 25.72
C VAL A 501 -18.19 19.29 24.71
N ILE A 502 -18.40 19.77 23.48
CA ILE A 502 -18.98 18.98 22.39
C ILE A 502 -18.24 19.25 21.08
N ASP A 503 -17.90 18.21 20.33
CA ASP A 503 -17.29 18.35 19.00
C ASP A 503 -18.17 19.15 18.04
N TYR A 504 -17.58 19.93 17.13
CA TYR A 504 -18.35 20.65 16.10
C TYR A 504 -19.20 19.70 15.25
N LYS A 505 -18.64 18.55 14.83
CA LYS A 505 -19.40 17.53 14.09
C LYS A 505 -20.61 17.00 14.89
N GLY A 506 -20.49 16.96 16.21
CA GLY A 506 -21.58 16.64 17.14
C GLY A 506 -22.68 17.71 17.15
N ILE A 507 -22.29 18.99 17.22
CA ILE A 507 -23.21 20.14 17.10
C ILE A 507 -23.94 20.10 15.76
N LYS A 508 -23.20 19.88 14.67
CA LYS A 508 -23.75 19.79 13.32
C LYS A 508 -24.82 18.70 13.23
N ALA A 509 -24.49 17.49 13.69
CA ALA A 509 -25.34 16.33 13.56
C ALA A 509 -26.57 16.36 14.48
N ASN A 510 -26.46 16.93 15.68
CA ASN A 510 -27.47 16.79 16.73
C ASN A 510 -28.22 18.09 17.06
N MET A 511 -27.71 19.27 16.67
CA MET A 511 -28.29 20.56 17.01
C MET A 511 -28.56 21.45 15.81
N LEU A 512 -27.65 21.57 14.84
CA LEU A 512 -27.83 22.45 13.67
C LEU A 512 -28.64 21.82 12.53
N GLY A 513 -28.33 20.56 12.20
CA GLY A 513 -28.83 19.88 11.00
C GLY A 513 -28.21 20.42 9.70
N ALA A 514 -28.57 19.81 8.57
CA ALA A 514 -27.95 20.10 7.27
C ALA A 514 -28.08 21.56 6.81
N ASN A 515 -29.16 22.25 7.17
CA ASN A 515 -29.46 23.63 6.74
C ASN A 515 -29.07 24.69 7.78
N ASN A 516 -28.39 24.31 8.87
CA ASN A 516 -28.00 25.20 9.97
C ASN A 516 -29.18 25.99 10.58
N GLN A 517 -30.39 25.41 10.62
CA GLN A 517 -31.60 26.08 11.13
C GLN A 517 -32.01 25.61 12.54
N GLY A 518 -31.36 24.58 13.08
CA GLY A 518 -31.78 23.97 14.33
C GLY A 518 -32.60 22.69 14.11
N ILE A 519 -32.28 21.65 14.88
CA ILE A 519 -32.98 20.37 14.96
C ILE A 519 -33.11 19.95 16.43
N ASN A 520 -33.88 18.89 16.73
CA ASN A 520 -34.02 18.34 18.08
C ASN A 520 -34.42 19.38 19.15
N GLY A 521 -35.19 20.39 18.75
CA GLY A 521 -35.65 21.47 19.63
C GLY A 521 -34.62 22.58 19.90
N TYR A 522 -33.45 22.52 19.27
CA TYR A 522 -32.48 23.62 19.26
C TYR A 522 -32.87 24.66 18.23
N GLU A 523 -32.65 25.92 18.57
CA GLU A 523 -32.65 27.06 17.65
C GLU A 523 -31.21 27.55 17.46
N TYR A 524 -30.86 27.95 16.23
CA TYR A 524 -29.62 28.63 15.93
C TYR A 524 -29.76 30.13 16.18
N GLY A 525 -28.76 30.72 16.82
CA GLY A 525 -28.62 32.16 16.98
C GLY A 525 -27.21 32.62 16.64
N TYR A 526 -27.11 33.90 16.30
CA TYR A 526 -25.83 34.53 15.96
C TYR A 526 -25.77 35.96 16.50
N ASP A 527 -24.78 36.24 17.34
CA ASP A 527 -24.47 37.59 17.78
C ASP A 527 -23.57 38.25 16.73
N ALA A 528 -24.16 39.13 15.92
CA ALA A 528 -23.44 39.85 14.87
C ALA A 528 -22.45 40.90 15.39
N ALA A 529 -22.59 41.36 16.64
CA ALA A 529 -21.62 42.27 17.23
C ALA A 529 -20.35 41.50 17.63
N ALA A 530 -20.53 40.32 18.23
CA ALA A 530 -19.44 39.44 18.63
C ALA A 530 -18.81 38.65 17.46
N GLU A 531 -19.54 38.51 16.36
CA GLU A 531 -19.32 37.51 15.30
C GLU A 531 -19.24 36.09 15.90
N ALA A 532 -20.27 35.70 16.66
CA ALA A 532 -20.29 34.43 17.39
C ALA A 532 -21.65 33.69 17.31
N PRO A 533 -21.64 32.40 16.92
CA PRO A 533 -22.85 31.57 16.90
C PRO A 533 -23.13 30.91 18.26
N TYR A 534 -24.38 30.51 18.42
CA TYR A 534 -24.80 29.58 19.47
C TYR A 534 -25.98 28.73 19.00
N VAL A 535 -26.20 27.61 19.68
CA VAL A 535 -27.44 26.84 19.58
C VAL A 535 -28.07 26.71 20.96
N TRP A 536 -29.38 26.89 21.04
CA TRP A 536 -30.11 26.89 22.31
C TRP A 536 -31.38 26.08 22.23
N ASN A 537 -31.62 25.22 23.21
CA ASN A 537 -32.89 24.53 23.36
C ASN A 537 -33.66 25.13 24.54
N ARG A 538 -34.68 25.94 24.23
CA ARG A 538 -35.49 26.66 25.23
C ARG A 538 -36.21 25.76 26.23
N THR A 539 -36.43 24.49 25.88
CA THR A 539 -37.23 23.56 26.69
C THR A 539 -36.41 22.95 27.83
N ASN A 540 -35.15 22.62 27.56
CA ASN A 540 -34.25 22.01 28.55
C ASN A 540 -33.11 22.95 28.99
N GLY A 541 -33.02 24.14 28.38
CA GLY A 541 -32.01 25.15 28.67
C GLY A 541 -30.60 24.79 28.22
N LYS A 542 -30.43 23.77 27.36
CA LYS A 542 -29.11 23.44 26.82
C LYS A 542 -28.65 24.54 25.86
N LEU A 543 -27.56 25.21 26.19
CA LEU A 543 -26.96 26.29 25.42
C LEU A 543 -25.52 25.91 25.08
N ILE A 544 -25.12 26.10 23.82
CA ILE A 544 -23.77 25.81 23.33
C ILE A 544 -23.27 27.02 22.55
N SER A 545 -22.09 27.53 22.92
CA SER A 545 -21.32 28.51 22.15
C SER A 545 -20.18 27.79 21.42
N PHE A 546 -19.91 28.14 20.17
CA PHE A 546 -18.96 27.45 19.30
C PHE A 546 -18.49 28.38 18.17
N ASP A 547 -17.68 27.88 17.24
CA ASP A 547 -17.39 28.53 15.94
C ASP A 547 -18.19 27.85 14.83
N ASP A 548 -18.70 28.61 13.86
CA ASP A 548 -19.38 28.09 12.66
C ASP A 548 -18.77 28.68 11.39
N GLU A 549 -19.32 28.31 10.23
CA GLU A 549 -18.87 28.83 8.94
C GLU A 549 -18.80 30.38 8.91
N ARG A 550 -19.77 31.06 9.53
CA ARG A 550 -19.87 32.52 9.50
C ARG A 550 -18.83 33.17 10.41
N SER A 551 -18.69 32.73 11.67
CA SER A 551 -17.70 33.31 12.58
C SER A 551 -16.27 33.03 12.13
N VAL A 552 -16.01 31.83 11.59
CA VAL A 552 -14.68 31.47 11.08
C VAL A 552 -14.31 32.31 9.86
N LYS A 553 -15.25 32.58 8.94
CA LYS A 553 -15.03 33.52 7.84
C LYS A 553 -14.77 34.94 8.32
N ALA A 554 -15.46 35.39 9.38
CA ALA A 554 -15.21 36.69 10.01
C ALA A 554 -13.78 36.75 10.61
N LYS A 555 -13.32 35.68 11.27
CA LYS A 555 -11.93 35.57 11.75
C LYS A 555 -10.92 35.60 10.60
N GLY A 556 -11.19 34.91 9.49
CA GLY A 556 -10.36 34.96 8.28
C GLY A 556 -10.25 36.38 7.71
N ALA A 557 -11.38 37.09 7.58
CA ALA A 557 -11.41 38.48 7.14
C ALA A 557 -10.65 39.41 8.10
N TYR A 558 -10.80 39.20 9.41
CA TYR A 558 -10.08 39.93 10.45
C TYR A 558 -8.57 39.73 10.34
N VAL A 559 -8.10 38.48 10.23
CA VAL A 559 -6.70 38.12 9.98
C VAL A 559 -6.14 38.87 8.77
N ARG A 560 -6.90 38.91 7.67
CA ARG A 560 -6.47 39.64 6.46
C ARG A 560 -6.42 41.15 6.65
N SER A 561 -7.37 41.72 7.39
CA SER A 561 -7.44 43.15 7.63
C SER A 561 -6.24 43.70 8.42
N LEU A 562 -5.68 42.89 9.32
CA LEU A 562 -4.54 43.25 10.16
C LEU A 562 -3.19 42.71 9.63
N GLY A 563 -3.20 41.93 8.56
CA GLY A 563 -1.99 41.28 8.02
C GLY A 563 -1.41 40.24 8.99
N LEU A 564 -2.27 39.51 9.71
CA LEU A 564 -1.85 38.42 10.59
C LEU A 564 -1.36 37.21 9.77
N ALA A 565 -0.62 36.31 10.41
CA ALA A 565 -0.01 35.15 9.74
C ALA A 565 -1.05 34.17 9.20
N GLY A 566 -2.18 33.97 9.89
CA GLY A 566 -3.19 33.01 9.46
C GLY A 566 -4.16 32.58 10.55
N LEU A 567 -4.73 31.38 10.36
CA LEU A 567 -5.62 30.71 11.31
C LEU A 567 -5.04 29.37 11.75
N PHE A 568 -5.37 28.95 12.97
CA PHE A 568 -5.19 27.57 13.41
C PHE A 568 -6.44 27.05 14.13
N SER A 569 -6.53 25.73 14.29
CA SER A 569 -7.70 25.07 14.90
C SER A 569 -7.36 24.04 15.97
N TRP A 570 -8.22 23.96 16.98
CA TRP A 570 -8.28 22.89 17.99
C TRP A 570 -9.66 22.25 17.99
N GLU A 571 -9.85 20.93 17.86
CA GLU A 571 -8.91 19.88 17.39
C GLU A 571 -9.47 19.22 16.11
N ILE A 572 -8.58 18.75 15.22
CA ILE A 572 -8.96 18.37 13.84
C ILE A 572 -9.96 17.21 13.78
N ASP A 573 -9.92 16.30 14.75
CA ASP A 573 -10.84 15.16 14.78
C ASP A 573 -12.28 15.55 15.10
N ALA A 574 -12.50 16.74 15.67
CA ALA A 574 -13.82 17.24 16.04
C ALA A 574 -14.55 17.96 14.88
N ASP A 575 -13.84 18.27 13.78
CA ASP A 575 -14.42 18.85 12.58
C ASP A 575 -15.06 17.77 11.67
N ASN A 576 -15.99 18.22 10.83
CA ASN A 576 -16.54 17.45 9.71
C ASN A 576 -16.07 18.01 8.35
N GLY A 577 -15.17 18.99 8.35
CA GLY A 577 -14.67 19.75 7.20
C GLY A 577 -15.29 21.14 7.07
N ASP A 578 -16.43 21.44 7.72
CA ASP A 578 -17.09 22.76 7.60
C ASP A 578 -16.19 23.88 8.16
N ILE A 579 -15.51 23.63 9.29
CA ILE A 579 -14.66 24.64 9.94
C ILE A 579 -13.39 24.89 9.14
N LEU A 580 -12.67 23.83 8.74
CA LEU A 580 -11.46 23.99 7.93
C LEU A 580 -11.76 24.61 6.56
N ASN A 581 -12.88 24.23 5.93
CA ASN A 581 -13.35 24.88 4.70
C ASN A 581 -13.56 26.38 4.93
N ALA A 582 -14.23 26.76 6.02
CA ALA A 582 -14.48 28.15 6.36
C ALA A 582 -13.20 28.93 6.67
N MET A 583 -12.18 28.30 7.27
CA MET A 583 -10.86 28.91 7.48
C MET A 583 -10.23 29.28 6.12
N GLN A 584 -10.21 28.33 5.18
CA GLN A 584 -9.68 28.55 3.84
C GLN A 584 -10.47 29.61 3.06
N GLU A 585 -11.80 29.51 3.08
CA GLU A 585 -12.69 30.47 2.42
C GLU A 585 -12.55 31.89 3.01
N GLY A 586 -12.40 32.01 4.33
CA GLY A 586 -12.20 33.29 5.03
C GLY A 586 -10.83 33.92 4.78
N LEU A 587 -9.81 33.11 4.51
CA LEU A 587 -8.44 33.57 4.24
C LEU A 587 -8.18 33.90 2.77
N ALA A 588 -9.07 33.50 1.85
CA ALA A 588 -8.93 33.74 0.42
C ALA A 588 -8.95 35.25 0.06
N THR A 589 -8.00 35.69 -0.77
CA THR A 589 -7.95 37.06 -1.30
C THR A 589 -8.64 37.15 -2.66
N GLY A 590 -9.97 37.14 -2.66
CA GLY A 590 -10.80 37.18 -3.88
C GLY A 590 -11.58 35.88 -4.12
N THR A 591 -12.43 35.86 -5.15
CA THR A 591 -13.13 34.63 -5.55
C THR A 591 -12.10 33.55 -5.92
N PRO A 592 -12.29 32.28 -5.49
CA PRO A 592 -11.34 31.21 -5.77
C PRO A 592 -10.94 31.21 -7.24
N ALA A 593 -9.64 31.28 -7.52
CA ALA A 593 -9.15 31.09 -8.88
C ALA A 593 -9.53 29.67 -9.32
N ASN A 594 -10.13 29.55 -10.50
CA ASN A 594 -10.51 28.26 -11.06
C ASN A 594 -9.32 27.31 -11.08
N LYS A 595 -9.46 26.09 -10.56
CA LYS A 595 -8.43 25.05 -10.74
C LYS A 595 -8.74 24.27 -12.00
N ALA A 596 -7.70 23.82 -12.69
CA ALA A 596 -7.92 22.89 -13.79
C ALA A 596 -8.48 21.57 -13.24
N PRO A 597 -9.38 20.90 -13.98
CA PRO A 597 -9.88 19.59 -13.59
C PRO A 597 -8.76 18.54 -13.59
N THR A 598 -8.98 17.38 -12.99
CA THR A 598 -8.14 16.20 -13.16
C THR A 598 -8.75 15.32 -14.25
N SER A 599 -8.01 15.11 -15.34
CA SER A 599 -8.37 14.16 -16.39
C SER A 599 -7.94 12.76 -15.99
N ALA A 600 -8.83 11.76 -16.12
CA ALA A 600 -8.51 10.35 -15.95
C ALA A 600 -9.03 9.59 -17.17
N ALA A 601 -8.15 9.18 -18.09
CA ALA A 601 -8.49 8.50 -19.34
C ALA A 601 -8.75 6.99 -19.16
N GLY A 602 -8.70 6.49 -17.92
CA GLY A 602 -8.80 5.07 -17.60
C GLY A 602 -7.46 4.35 -17.74
N VAL A 603 -7.44 3.07 -17.40
CA VAL A 603 -6.23 2.23 -17.51
C VAL A 603 -5.99 1.80 -18.95
N ASP A 604 -4.73 1.55 -19.29
CA ASP A 604 -4.34 0.94 -20.56
C ASP A 604 -5.05 -0.41 -20.75
N GLN A 605 -5.47 -0.71 -21.99
CA GLN A 605 -6.22 -1.93 -22.31
C GLN A 605 -5.52 -2.76 -23.38
N ALA A 606 -5.66 -4.07 -23.30
CA ALA A 606 -5.26 -4.99 -24.37
C ALA A 606 -6.47 -5.81 -24.81
N VAL A 607 -6.80 -5.79 -26.10
CA VAL A 607 -7.95 -6.51 -26.68
C VAL A 607 -7.55 -7.24 -27.96
N THR A 608 -8.29 -8.27 -28.35
CA THR A 608 -8.12 -8.95 -29.64
C THR A 608 -9.27 -8.57 -30.57
N GLY A 609 -8.96 -7.99 -31.73
CA GLY A 609 -9.96 -7.62 -32.73
C GLY A 609 -10.56 -8.84 -33.45
N PRO A 610 -11.75 -8.73 -34.08
CA PRO A 610 -12.64 -7.58 -34.05
C PRO A 610 -13.38 -7.46 -32.70
N ALA A 611 -13.30 -6.29 -32.07
CA ALA A 611 -13.89 -6.04 -30.75
C ALA A 611 -14.33 -4.58 -30.58
N THR A 612 -15.35 -4.34 -29.78
CA THR A 612 -15.69 -2.98 -29.33
C THR A 612 -14.82 -2.61 -28.14
N VAL A 613 -14.07 -1.52 -28.26
CA VAL A 613 -13.25 -0.97 -27.17
C VAL A 613 -13.98 0.22 -26.56
N THR A 614 -14.07 0.25 -25.24
CA THR A 614 -14.66 1.35 -24.48
C THR A 614 -13.55 2.16 -23.82
N LEU A 615 -13.60 3.47 -23.99
CA LEU A 615 -12.73 4.44 -23.31
C LEU A 615 -13.57 5.11 -22.23
N ASP A 616 -13.18 4.98 -20.97
CA ASP A 616 -13.97 5.45 -19.82
C ASP A 616 -13.22 6.54 -19.05
N GLY A 617 -13.72 7.76 -19.21
CA GLY A 617 -13.22 8.96 -18.58
C GLY A 617 -14.02 9.40 -17.36
N SER A 618 -14.99 8.59 -16.89
CA SER A 618 -15.95 9.01 -15.86
C SER A 618 -15.31 9.28 -14.50
N ALA A 619 -14.09 8.80 -14.27
CA ALA A 619 -13.30 9.09 -13.07
C ALA A 619 -12.63 10.47 -13.08
N SER A 620 -12.75 11.25 -14.16
CA SER A 620 -12.28 12.63 -14.21
C SER A 620 -13.09 13.51 -13.25
N THR A 621 -12.42 14.36 -12.49
CA THR A 621 -13.03 15.19 -11.45
C THR A 621 -12.61 16.65 -11.57
N ASP A 622 -13.43 17.55 -11.04
CA ASP A 622 -13.06 18.94 -10.82
C ASP A 622 -13.23 19.25 -9.34
N SER A 623 -12.16 19.73 -8.72
CA SER A 623 -12.08 19.92 -7.27
C SER A 623 -12.79 21.19 -6.79
N ASP A 624 -13.01 22.18 -7.67
CA ASP A 624 -13.68 23.45 -7.33
C ASP A 624 -14.89 23.76 -8.23
N GLY A 625 -15.43 22.72 -8.87
CA GLY A 625 -16.53 22.83 -9.83
C GLY A 625 -17.03 21.48 -10.37
N THR A 626 -17.35 21.45 -11.65
CA THR A 626 -17.92 20.29 -12.36
C THR A 626 -17.33 20.20 -13.76
N ILE A 627 -17.16 18.99 -14.29
CA ILE A 627 -16.75 18.80 -15.69
C ILE A 627 -17.87 19.24 -16.63
N ALA A 628 -17.59 20.24 -17.48
CA ALA A 628 -18.51 20.75 -18.46
C ALA A 628 -18.47 19.95 -19.77
N THR A 629 -17.28 19.56 -20.24
CA THR A 629 -17.12 18.82 -21.50
C THR A 629 -16.02 17.77 -21.43
N TYR A 630 -16.22 16.68 -22.19
CA TYR A 630 -15.22 15.65 -22.48
C TYR A 630 -14.86 15.73 -23.96
N LEU A 631 -13.61 15.42 -24.31
CA LEU A 631 -13.16 15.31 -25.69
C LEU A 631 -12.11 14.21 -25.80
N TRP A 632 -12.45 13.17 -26.56
CA TRP A 632 -11.57 12.07 -26.92
C TRP A 632 -10.98 12.27 -28.30
N GLU A 633 -9.65 12.20 -28.39
CA GLU A 633 -8.92 12.31 -29.64
C GLU A 633 -7.93 11.14 -29.77
N GLN A 634 -7.89 10.52 -30.94
CA GLN A 634 -6.81 9.58 -31.24
C GLN A 634 -5.55 10.36 -31.63
N THR A 635 -4.44 10.10 -30.93
CA THR A 635 -3.16 10.80 -31.14
C THR A 635 -2.11 9.94 -31.83
N ALA A 636 -2.25 8.61 -31.79
CA ALA A 636 -1.36 7.66 -32.48
C ALA A 636 -2.08 6.34 -32.85
N GLY A 637 -1.50 5.59 -33.79
CA GLY A 637 -2.01 4.31 -34.29
C GLY A 637 -2.87 4.44 -35.55
N THR A 638 -3.41 3.32 -36.02
CA THR A 638 -4.31 3.26 -37.20
C THR A 638 -5.59 4.02 -36.91
N ALA A 639 -6.02 4.90 -37.82
CA ALA A 639 -7.17 5.78 -37.57
C ALA A 639 -8.48 5.00 -37.38
N VAL A 640 -9.20 5.27 -36.28
CA VAL A 640 -10.54 4.70 -35.99
C VAL A 640 -11.61 5.77 -35.92
N VAL A 641 -12.87 5.36 -36.08
CA VAL A 641 -14.02 6.23 -35.88
C VAL A 641 -14.50 6.10 -34.43
N LEU A 642 -14.35 7.16 -33.65
CA LEU A 642 -14.86 7.24 -32.28
C LEU A 642 -16.37 7.51 -32.28
N THR A 643 -17.11 6.73 -31.49
CA THR A 643 -18.50 6.96 -31.12
C THR A 643 -18.54 7.66 -29.75
N ASN A 644 -19.38 8.68 -29.60
CA ASN A 644 -19.49 9.49 -28.37
C ASN A 644 -18.17 10.13 -27.91
N ALA A 645 -17.35 10.61 -28.86
CA ALA A 645 -16.06 11.24 -28.56
C ALA A 645 -16.16 12.47 -27.64
N ASN A 646 -17.34 13.04 -27.44
CA ASN A 646 -17.60 14.18 -26.56
C ASN A 646 -18.31 13.84 -25.24
N ALA A 647 -18.36 12.56 -24.87
CA ALA A 647 -18.96 12.08 -23.63
C ALA A 647 -17.91 11.48 -22.69
N ALA A 648 -18.27 11.29 -21.41
CA ALA A 648 -17.41 10.63 -20.43
C ALA A 648 -16.97 9.23 -20.89
N VAL A 649 -17.88 8.51 -21.56
CA VAL A 649 -17.60 7.19 -22.13
C VAL A 649 -17.69 7.25 -23.66
N ALA A 650 -16.56 6.99 -24.32
CA ALA A 650 -16.45 6.86 -25.77
C ALA A 650 -16.16 5.41 -26.17
N SER A 651 -16.34 5.06 -27.43
CA SER A 651 -15.98 3.73 -27.93
C SER A 651 -15.58 3.73 -29.39
N PHE A 652 -14.90 2.67 -29.83
CA PHE A 652 -14.64 2.42 -31.24
C PHE A 652 -14.66 0.91 -31.55
N GLN A 653 -14.76 0.58 -32.84
CA GLN A 653 -14.60 -0.79 -33.32
C GLN A 653 -13.14 -1.02 -33.68
N ALA A 654 -12.46 -1.87 -32.91
CA ALA A 654 -11.15 -2.39 -33.29
C ALA A 654 -11.35 -3.46 -34.37
N ALA A 655 -10.69 -3.29 -35.52
CA ALA A 655 -10.67 -4.29 -36.58
C ALA A 655 -9.72 -5.45 -36.22
N GLU A 656 -9.83 -6.55 -36.95
CA GLU A 656 -8.81 -7.60 -36.96
C GLU A 656 -7.49 -7.05 -37.50
N VAL A 657 -6.38 -7.36 -36.81
CA VAL A 657 -5.01 -6.96 -37.18
C VAL A 657 -4.16 -8.21 -37.36
N THR A 658 -3.14 -8.16 -38.22
CA THR A 658 -2.25 -9.32 -38.48
C THR A 658 -0.98 -9.30 -37.61
N GLN A 659 -0.73 -8.20 -36.90
CA GLN A 659 0.36 -8.01 -35.95
C GLN A 659 -0.11 -7.08 -34.84
N VAL A 660 0.57 -7.06 -33.69
CA VAL A 660 0.19 -6.20 -32.56
C VAL A 660 0.25 -4.73 -32.99
N GLU A 661 -0.85 -4.01 -32.79
CA GLU A 661 -0.94 -2.57 -33.04
C GLU A 661 -1.27 -1.82 -31.75
N THR A 662 -0.65 -0.65 -31.55
CA THR A 662 -0.92 0.21 -30.38
C THR A 662 -1.58 1.51 -30.85
N TYR A 663 -2.67 1.86 -30.19
CA TYR A 663 -3.48 3.04 -30.42
C TYR A 663 -3.35 3.91 -29.17
N THR A 664 -3.17 5.21 -29.34
CA THR A 664 -3.13 6.14 -28.20
C THR A 664 -4.28 7.11 -28.32
N PHE A 665 -5.05 7.24 -27.24
CA PHE A 665 -6.16 8.18 -27.14
C PHE A 665 -5.86 9.19 -26.03
N LYS A 666 -6.17 10.44 -26.29
CA LYS A 666 -6.11 11.54 -25.33
C LYS A 666 -7.51 11.90 -24.92
N LEU A 667 -7.80 11.83 -23.63
CA LEU A 667 -8.96 12.51 -23.05
C LEU A 667 -8.56 13.93 -22.71
N THR A 668 -9.37 14.91 -23.09
CA THR A 668 -9.31 16.28 -22.59
C THR A 668 -10.63 16.60 -21.92
N VAL A 669 -10.58 17.00 -20.65
CA VAL A 669 -11.75 17.46 -19.90
C VAL A 669 -11.65 18.97 -19.68
N THR A 670 -12.80 19.64 -19.74
CA THR A 670 -12.93 21.08 -19.46
C THR A 670 -13.93 21.27 -18.35
N ASP A 671 -13.58 22.06 -17.35
CA ASP A 671 -14.48 22.38 -16.23
C ASP A 671 -15.53 23.46 -16.61
N ASN A 672 -16.44 23.74 -15.67
CA ASN A 672 -17.51 24.74 -15.80
C ASN A 672 -17.04 26.20 -15.78
N LYS A 673 -15.75 26.45 -15.59
CA LYS A 673 -15.11 27.77 -15.61
C LYS A 673 -14.03 27.88 -16.72
N GLY A 674 -13.90 26.87 -17.57
CA GLY A 674 -13.12 26.84 -18.80
C GLY A 674 -11.67 26.36 -18.69
N ALA A 675 -11.17 25.89 -17.54
CA ALA A 675 -9.83 25.29 -17.51
C ALA A 675 -9.86 23.83 -17.96
N VAL A 676 -8.71 23.35 -18.45
CA VAL A 676 -8.59 22.06 -19.14
C VAL A 676 -7.48 21.21 -18.56
N ALA A 677 -7.69 19.90 -18.55
CA ALA A 677 -6.64 18.91 -18.32
C ALA A 677 -6.77 17.77 -19.33
N ALA A 678 -5.66 17.07 -19.55
CA ALA A 678 -5.62 15.96 -20.47
C ALA A 678 -4.84 14.78 -19.89
N ASP A 679 -5.27 13.58 -20.26
CA ASP A 679 -4.66 12.32 -19.90
C ASP A 679 -4.65 11.38 -21.11
N LEU A 680 -3.72 10.43 -21.15
CA LEU A 680 -3.53 9.49 -22.25
C LEU A 680 -3.85 8.07 -21.80
N VAL A 681 -4.49 7.31 -22.68
CA VAL A 681 -4.67 5.86 -22.53
C VAL A 681 -4.18 5.15 -23.78
N GLN A 682 -3.47 4.05 -23.59
CA GLN A 682 -3.00 3.19 -24.67
C GLN A 682 -3.88 1.94 -24.78
N ILE A 683 -4.29 1.66 -26.02
CA ILE A 683 -5.04 0.45 -26.37
C ILE A 683 -4.16 -0.40 -27.28
N THR A 684 -3.82 -1.60 -26.82
CA THR A 684 -3.09 -2.59 -27.60
C THR A 684 -4.09 -3.55 -28.26
N ILE A 685 -4.14 -3.55 -29.59
CA ILE A 685 -4.91 -4.51 -30.38
C ILE A 685 -3.98 -5.66 -30.74
N ASN A 686 -4.24 -6.81 -30.14
CA ASN A 686 -3.55 -8.05 -30.46
C ASN A 686 -4.19 -8.66 -31.73
N PRO A 687 -3.38 -9.28 -32.60
CA PRO A 687 -3.91 -10.04 -33.72
C PRO A 687 -4.75 -11.20 -33.19
N THR A 688 -5.88 -11.48 -33.86
CA THR A 688 -6.53 -12.78 -33.72
C THR A 688 -5.49 -13.79 -34.17
N ASN A 689 -5.14 -14.77 -33.32
CA ASN A 689 -4.07 -15.73 -33.59
C ASN A 689 -4.13 -16.26 -35.04
N VAL A 690 -3.33 -15.68 -35.94
CA VAL A 690 -2.90 -16.31 -37.18
C VAL A 690 -1.57 -16.98 -36.92
N ASN A 691 -1.62 -17.95 -36.02
CA ASN A 691 -1.33 -19.30 -36.43
C ASN A 691 -2.37 -20.17 -35.74
N PRO A 692 -3.15 -21.02 -36.44
CA PRO A 692 -3.64 -22.21 -35.77
C PRO A 692 -2.39 -22.86 -35.17
N VAL A 693 -2.38 -23.12 -33.86
CA VAL A 693 -1.45 -24.12 -33.35
C VAL A 693 -1.83 -25.36 -34.12
N ASN A 694 -0.99 -25.72 -35.10
CA ASN A 694 -1.21 -26.89 -35.94
C ASN A 694 -1.38 -28.07 -35.00
N THR A 695 -2.59 -28.60 -34.91
CA THR A 695 -2.87 -29.74 -34.06
C THR A 695 -2.34 -30.95 -34.81
N PRO A 696 -1.40 -31.73 -34.26
CA PRO A 696 -0.88 -32.89 -34.99
C PRO A 696 -2.03 -33.78 -35.45
N PRO A 697 -1.98 -34.33 -36.67
CA PRO A 697 -3.07 -35.15 -37.18
C PRO A 697 -3.22 -36.36 -36.28
N VAL A 698 -4.42 -36.92 -36.18
CA VAL A 698 -4.66 -38.16 -35.42
C VAL A 698 -4.56 -39.34 -36.38
N ALA A 699 -3.42 -40.04 -36.35
CA ALA A 699 -3.24 -41.27 -37.09
C ALA A 699 -4.15 -42.36 -36.49
N LEU A 700 -5.01 -42.93 -37.33
CA LEU A 700 -5.83 -44.09 -37.01
C LEU A 700 -5.61 -45.13 -38.09
N VAL A 701 -5.29 -46.35 -37.68
CA VAL A 701 -5.10 -47.48 -38.60
C VAL A 701 -5.92 -48.67 -38.15
N SER A 702 -6.63 -49.26 -39.10
CA SER A 702 -7.44 -50.46 -38.91
C SER A 702 -6.92 -51.59 -39.80
N ALA A 703 -6.84 -52.78 -39.22
CA ALA A 703 -6.52 -54.00 -39.94
C ALA A 703 -7.28 -55.17 -39.30
N PRO A 704 -7.58 -56.25 -40.06
CA PRO A 704 -8.07 -57.48 -39.47
C PRO A 704 -7.02 -58.06 -38.51
N ALA A 705 -7.45 -58.49 -37.32
CA ALA A 705 -6.53 -58.99 -36.29
C ALA A 705 -5.78 -60.27 -36.71
N THR A 706 -6.39 -61.08 -37.58
CA THR A 706 -5.85 -62.37 -38.05
C THR A 706 -6.10 -62.56 -39.54
N ALA A 707 -5.19 -63.25 -40.21
CA ALA A 707 -5.29 -63.63 -41.62
C ALA A 707 -4.83 -65.09 -41.83
N ASN A 708 -5.31 -65.77 -42.86
CA ASN A 708 -4.75 -67.04 -43.33
C ASN A 708 -3.79 -66.78 -44.50
N ALA A 709 -2.88 -67.72 -44.75
CA ALA A 709 -2.00 -67.63 -45.91
C ALA A 709 -2.81 -67.61 -47.21
N GLY A 710 -2.44 -66.71 -48.13
CA GLY A 710 -3.16 -66.46 -49.38
C GLY A 710 -4.23 -65.36 -49.31
N ASP A 711 -4.64 -64.92 -48.12
CA ASP A 711 -5.63 -63.85 -47.98
C ASP A 711 -5.04 -62.50 -48.47
N ILE A 712 -5.85 -61.72 -49.17
CA ILE A 712 -5.53 -60.32 -49.49
C ILE A 712 -6.00 -59.47 -48.32
N ILE A 713 -5.03 -58.91 -47.59
CA ILE A 713 -5.27 -58.10 -46.41
C ILE A 713 -5.16 -56.63 -46.77
N THR A 714 -6.15 -55.87 -46.31
CA THR A 714 -6.16 -54.40 -46.40
C THR A 714 -5.93 -53.82 -45.01
N VAL A 715 -4.96 -52.93 -44.91
CA VAL A 715 -4.65 -52.12 -43.75
C VAL A 715 -5.02 -50.68 -44.13
N ASP A 716 -5.98 -50.10 -43.41
CA ASP A 716 -6.66 -48.87 -43.81
C ASP A 716 -6.45 -47.79 -42.76
N ALA A 717 -5.85 -46.68 -43.17
CA ALA A 717 -5.65 -45.49 -42.36
C ALA A 717 -6.54 -44.31 -42.78
N SER A 718 -7.53 -44.53 -43.65
CA SER A 718 -8.40 -43.47 -44.20
C SER A 718 -9.28 -42.79 -43.16
N ALA A 719 -9.45 -43.41 -41.98
CA ALA A 719 -10.11 -42.81 -40.84
C ALA A 719 -9.22 -41.81 -40.07
N SER A 720 -7.93 -41.68 -40.43
CA SER A 720 -7.07 -40.64 -39.86
C SER A 720 -7.62 -39.27 -40.22
N SER A 721 -7.61 -38.37 -39.25
CA SER A 721 -8.24 -37.06 -39.37
C SER A 721 -7.33 -36.00 -38.82
N ASP A 722 -7.45 -34.81 -39.38
CA ASP A 722 -6.80 -33.63 -38.86
C ASP A 722 -7.84 -32.63 -38.37
N ALA A 723 -7.60 -32.07 -37.18
CA ALA A 723 -8.56 -31.16 -36.55
C ALA A 723 -8.64 -29.82 -37.30
N ASP A 724 -7.58 -29.47 -38.01
CA ASP A 724 -7.45 -28.26 -38.82
C ASP A 724 -7.88 -28.49 -40.30
N ASN A 725 -8.29 -29.72 -40.64
CA ASN A 725 -8.64 -30.20 -41.98
C ASN A 725 -7.51 -30.02 -43.02
N ASP A 726 -6.25 -30.07 -42.59
CA ASP A 726 -5.11 -30.04 -43.48
C ASP A 726 -5.02 -31.32 -44.33
N THR A 727 -4.39 -31.22 -45.50
CA THR A 727 -4.26 -32.36 -46.44
C THR A 727 -3.25 -33.37 -45.92
N LEU A 728 -3.69 -34.61 -45.71
CA LEU A 728 -2.85 -35.64 -45.10
C LEU A 728 -2.03 -36.44 -46.10
N THR A 729 -0.80 -36.72 -45.67
CA THR A 729 0.15 -37.61 -46.32
C THR A 729 0.40 -38.82 -45.43
N PHE A 730 0.59 -39.99 -46.04
CA PHE A 730 0.69 -41.28 -45.36
C PHE A 730 1.97 -41.97 -45.78
N ASP A 731 2.86 -42.22 -44.83
CA ASP A 731 4.09 -42.98 -45.03
C ASP A 731 4.05 -44.27 -44.23
N TRP A 732 4.19 -45.39 -44.92
CA TRP A 732 3.99 -46.72 -44.35
C TRP A 732 5.31 -47.43 -44.10
N ALA A 733 5.54 -47.82 -42.85
CA ALA A 733 6.57 -48.79 -42.52
C ALA A 733 5.99 -50.21 -42.62
N VAL A 734 6.45 -50.94 -43.63
CA VAL A 734 6.01 -52.31 -43.93
C VAL A 734 7.01 -53.31 -43.34
N PRO A 735 6.54 -54.40 -42.67
CA PRO A 735 7.42 -55.46 -42.19
C PRO A 735 8.33 -56.02 -43.27
N ALA A 736 9.58 -56.29 -42.90
CA ALA A 736 10.55 -56.87 -43.81
C ALA A 736 10.04 -58.19 -44.42
N GLY A 737 10.13 -58.31 -45.75
CA GLY A 737 9.67 -59.49 -46.50
C GLY A 737 8.20 -59.48 -46.91
N VAL A 738 7.42 -58.45 -46.55
CA VAL A 738 6.05 -58.27 -47.05
C VAL A 738 6.08 -57.35 -48.27
N ASN A 739 5.64 -57.88 -49.42
CA ASN A 739 5.43 -57.07 -50.63
C ASN A 739 4.03 -56.45 -50.57
N ALA A 740 3.95 -55.20 -50.14
CA ALA A 740 2.70 -54.46 -50.06
C ALA A 740 2.52 -53.49 -51.24
N ASN A 741 1.26 -53.31 -51.66
CA ASN A 741 0.84 -52.26 -52.58
C ASN A 741 0.20 -51.12 -51.78
N ILE A 742 0.81 -49.93 -51.85
CA ILE A 742 0.43 -48.76 -51.06
C ILE A 742 -0.20 -47.72 -51.99
N GLN A 743 -1.40 -47.26 -51.63
CA GLN A 743 -2.15 -46.22 -52.31
C GLN A 743 -2.67 -45.20 -51.29
N GLY A 744 -1.80 -44.26 -50.92
CA GLY A 744 -2.09 -43.25 -49.90
C GLY A 744 -2.42 -43.88 -48.55
N ALA A 745 -3.63 -43.63 -48.07
CA ALA A 745 -4.12 -44.13 -46.79
C ALA A 745 -4.39 -45.65 -46.76
N ILE A 746 -4.38 -46.34 -47.91
CA ILE A 746 -4.68 -47.77 -47.99
C ILE A 746 -3.43 -48.55 -48.38
N LEU A 747 -3.08 -49.54 -47.56
CA LEU A 747 -2.07 -50.54 -47.85
C LEU A 747 -2.74 -51.90 -48.04
N SER A 748 -2.35 -52.65 -49.08
CA SER A 748 -2.82 -54.03 -49.27
C SER A 748 -1.66 -54.98 -49.55
N PHE A 749 -1.74 -56.21 -49.05
CA PHE A 749 -0.75 -57.25 -49.32
C PHE A 749 -1.40 -58.64 -49.28
N THR A 750 -0.77 -59.63 -49.91
CA THR A 750 -1.18 -61.03 -49.80
C THR A 750 -0.38 -61.70 -48.69
N ALA A 751 -1.07 -62.30 -47.70
CA ALA A 751 -0.43 -62.96 -46.58
C ALA A 751 0.35 -64.20 -47.03
N ALA A 752 1.64 -64.26 -46.72
CA ALA A 752 2.49 -65.41 -47.06
C ALA A 752 2.22 -66.61 -46.14
N GLU A 753 2.71 -67.79 -46.52
CA GLU A 753 2.70 -68.96 -45.63
C GLU A 753 3.80 -68.84 -44.56
N TYR A 754 3.41 -69.09 -43.31
CA TYR A 754 4.33 -69.14 -42.17
C TYR A 754 4.17 -70.45 -41.42
N THR A 755 5.29 -70.99 -40.92
CA THR A 755 5.33 -72.24 -40.15
C THR A 755 4.89 -72.07 -38.68
N GLN A 756 4.69 -70.83 -38.25
CA GLN A 756 4.15 -70.43 -36.96
C GLN A 756 3.27 -69.19 -37.14
N ASN A 757 2.43 -68.86 -36.15
CA ASN A 757 1.64 -67.63 -36.20
C ASN A 757 2.62 -66.45 -36.22
N THR A 758 2.57 -65.65 -37.28
CA THR A 758 3.52 -64.55 -37.50
C THR A 758 2.79 -63.23 -37.39
N PRO A 759 3.06 -62.43 -36.35
CA PRO A 759 2.53 -61.07 -36.26
C PRO A 759 3.28 -60.15 -37.23
N LEU A 760 2.56 -59.51 -38.13
CA LEU A 760 3.06 -58.49 -39.04
C LEU A 760 2.57 -57.13 -38.55
N VAL A 761 3.49 -56.27 -38.12
CA VAL A 761 3.18 -54.95 -37.55
C VAL A 761 3.36 -53.88 -38.62
N PHE A 762 2.27 -53.26 -39.03
CA PHE A 762 2.27 -52.15 -39.97
C PHE A 762 2.13 -50.85 -39.17
N SER A 763 3.04 -49.91 -39.38
CA SER A 763 2.90 -48.56 -38.82
C SER A 763 2.76 -47.54 -39.94
N VAL A 764 1.87 -46.58 -39.75
CA VAL A 764 1.70 -45.44 -40.66
C VAL A 764 2.02 -44.17 -39.91
N THR A 765 2.89 -43.36 -40.49
CA THR A 765 3.10 -41.97 -40.09
C THR A 765 2.17 -41.11 -40.94
N VAL A 766 1.26 -40.41 -40.28
CA VAL A 766 0.33 -39.47 -40.94
C VAL A 766 0.84 -38.07 -40.66
N SER A 767 1.04 -37.28 -41.70
CA SER A 767 1.53 -35.90 -41.59
C SER A 767 0.68 -34.95 -42.41
N ASP A 768 0.42 -33.79 -41.83
CA ASP A 768 -0.19 -32.62 -42.46
C ASP A 768 0.85 -31.70 -43.16
N GLY A 769 2.14 -32.09 -43.15
CA GLY A 769 3.25 -31.32 -43.71
C GLY A 769 3.95 -30.38 -42.72
N LYS A 770 3.49 -30.29 -41.47
CA LYS A 770 4.14 -29.53 -40.37
C LYS A 770 4.45 -30.43 -39.17
N GLU A 771 3.47 -31.20 -38.72
CA GLU A 771 3.58 -32.17 -37.63
C GLU A 771 3.17 -33.57 -38.11
N SER A 772 3.42 -34.58 -37.29
CA SER A 772 3.03 -35.96 -37.63
C SER A 772 2.68 -36.78 -36.41
N SER A 773 1.86 -37.79 -36.62
CA SER A 773 1.60 -38.83 -35.62
C SER A 773 1.69 -40.21 -36.25
N VAL A 774 1.87 -41.22 -35.40
CA VAL A 774 2.07 -42.60 -35.83
C VAL A 774 1.01 -43.49 -35.20
N ALA A 775 0.41 -44.36 -36.00
CA ALA A 775 -0.43 -45.44 -35.53
C ALA A 775 0.06 -46.78 -36.07
N SER A 776 -0.22 -47.86 -35.36
CA SER A 776 0.21 -49.21 -35.77
C SER A 776 -0.91 -50.23 -35.60
N ALA A 777 -1.01 -51.15 -36.56
CA ALA A 777 -1.89 -52.30 -36.49
C ALA A 777 -1.09 -53.57 -36.75
N THR A 778 -1.43 -54.64 -36.02
CA THR A 778 -0.78 -55.94 -36.15
C THR A 778 -1.75 -56.92 -36.77
N VAL A 779 -1.37 -57.51 -37.90
CA VAL A 779 -2.09 -58.63 -38.53
C VAL A 779 -1.32 -59.90 -38.20
N THR A 780 -1.94 -60.82 -37.47
CA THR A 780 -1.31 -62.13 -37.21
C THR A 780 -1.70 -63.11 -38.31
N VAL A 781 -0.74 -63.47 -39.16
CA VAL A 781 -0.95 -64.51 -40.17
C VAL A 781 -0.83 -65.87 -39.48
N SER A 782 -1.91 -66.63 -39.52
CA SER A 782 -2.00 -67.94 -38.87
C SER A 782 -1.07 -68.95 -39.55
N LYS A 783 -0.45 -69.81 -38.75
CA LYS A 783 0.37 -70.91 -39.26
C LYS A 783 -0.46 -71.82 -40.17
N VAL A 784 0.16 -72.38 -41.19
CA VAL A 784 -0.46 -73.46 -41.97
C VAL A 784 -0.65 -74.68 -41.05
N ALA A 785 -1.90 -75.11 -40.86
CA ALA A 785 -2.23 -76.25 -40.01
C ALA A 785 -2.01 -77.58 -40.74
N THR A 786 -1.00 -78.35 -40.34
CA THR A 786 -0.88 -79.77 -40.69
C THR A 786 -1.59 -80.60 -39.60
N ASN A 787 -2.64 -81.35 -39.95
CA ASN A 787 -3.40 -82.17 -39.01
C ASN A 787 -2.64 -83.48 -38.71
N PRO A 788 -2.13 -83.74 -37.49
CA PRO A 788 -1.19 -84.83 -37.22
C PRO A 788 -1.84 -86.22 -36.99
N ASP A 789 -3.16 -86.33 -36.94
CA ASP A 789 -3.85 -87.57 -36.53
C ASP A 789 -4.43 -88.42 -37.68
N LEU A 790 -4.21 -88.01 -38.93
CA LEU A 790 -4.64 -88.71 -40.15
C LEU A 790 -3.53 -89.61 -40.69
N CYS A 791 -3.85 -90.86 -41.06
CA CYS A 791 -2.86 -91.78 -41.63
C CYS A 791 -2.23 -91.20 -42.91
N LEU A 792 -0.90 -91.09 -42.95
CA LEU A 792 -0.18 -90.50 -44.10
C LEU A 792 -0.29 -91.35 -45.38
N ASN A 793 -0.66 -92.63 -45.25
CA ASN A 793 -0.82 -93.58 -46.36
C ASN A 793 -2.29 -93.91 -46.64
N LEU A 794 -3.19 -92.93 -46.62
CA LEU A 794 -4.58 -93.16 -47.01
C LEU A 794 -4.68 -93.78 -48.40
N TRP A 795 -5.62 -94.72 -48.57
CA TRP A 795 -5.94 -95.24 -49.89
C TRP A 795 -6.59 -94.16 -50.77
N ASP A 796 -6.10 -94.03 -52.00
CA ASP A 796 -6.61 -93.13 -53.03
C ASP A 796 -7.01 -93.95 -54.26
N SER A 797 -8.29 -93.87 -54.63
CA SER A 797 -8.85 -94.52 -55.81
C SER A 797 -8.15 -94.14 -57.12
N ALA A 798 -7.53 -92.96 -57.20
CA ALA A 798 -6.81 -92.50 -58.39
C ALA A 798 -5.35 -92.95 -58.42
N ALA A 799 -4.82 -93.49 -57.32
CA ALA A 799 -3.44 -93.98 -57.23
C ALA A 799 -3.31 -95.43 -57.70
N VAL A 800 -2.14 -95.75 -58.25
CA VAL A 800 -1.77 -97.10 -58.67
C VAL A 800 -0.94 -97.73 -57.55
N TYR A 801 -1.30 -98.95 -57.16
CA TYR A 801 -0.61 -99.72 -56.14
C TYR A 801 -0.09 -101.03 -56.72
N ASN A 802 1.14 -101.40 -56.38
CA ASN A 802 1.80 -102.64 -56.79
C ASN A 802 1.87 -103.65 -55.63
N THR A 803 2.25 -104.89 -55.92
CA THR A 803 2.39 -105.95 -54.89
C THR A 803 3.24 -105.46 -53.71
N GLY A 804 2.69 -105.53 -52.51
CA GLY A 804 3.36 -105.17 -51.26
C GLY A 804 3.06 -103.76 -50.76
N ASP A 805 2.50 -102.88 -51.58
CA ASP A 805 2.15 -101.51 -51.14
C ASP A 805 1.08 -101.56 -50.04
N ILE A 806 1.26 -100.75 -48.99
CA ILE A 806 0.38 -100.71 -47.82
C ILE A 806 -0.35 -99.38 -47.73
N VAL A 807 -1.67 -99.45 -47.59
CA VAL A 807 -2.54 -98.29 -47.41
C VAL A 807 -3.44 -98.46 -46.19
N SER A 808 -3.89 -97.34 -45.63
CA SER A 808 -4.86 -97.29 -44.55
C SER A 808 -6.22 -96.84 -45.10
N TRP A 809 -7.28 -97.63 -44.87
CA TRP A 809 -8.64 -97.31 -45.33
C TRP A 809 -9.70 -98.02 -44.48
N ALA A 810 -10.80 -97.33 -44.18
CA ALA A 810 -11.94 -97.86 -43.43
C ALA A 810 -11.58 -98.51 -42.07
N GLY A 811 -10.66 -97.89 -41.35
CA GLY A 811 -10.19 -98.30 -40.02
C GLY A 811 -9.13 -99.40 -40.03
N LYS A 812 -8.59 -99.77 -41.18
CA LYS A 812 -7.71 -100.94 -41.35
C LYS A 812 -6.53 -100.67 -42.28
N GLU A 813 -5.48 -101.46 -42.11
CA GLU A 813 -4.36 -101.50 -43.05
C GLU A 813 -4.52 -102.65 -44.04
N TRP A 814 -4.17 -102.38 -45.29
CA TRP A 814 -4.33 -103.28 -46.42
C TRP A 814 -3.04 -103.35 -47.22
N THR A 815 -2.65 -104.54 -47.67
CA THR A 815 -1.55 -104.70 -48.61
C THR A 815 -2.04 -105.16 -49.97
N ALA A 816 -1.55 -104.53 -51.04
CA ALA A 816 -1.86 -104.92 -52.40
C ALA A 816 -1.17 -106.25 -52.74
N GLN A 817 -1.91 -107.21 -53.26
CA GLN A 817 -1.37 -108.51 -53.65
C GLN A 817 -0.75 -108.48 -55.06
N TRP A 818 -1.26 -107.60 -55.93
CA TRP A 818 -0.78 -107.33 -57.27
C TRP A 818 -1.20 -105.92 -57.71
N TRP A 819 -0.77 -105.52 -58.91
CA TRP A 819 -1.09 -104.21 -59.48
C TRP A 819 -2.59 -103.93 -59.43
N THR A 820 -2.99 -102.82 -58.83
CA THR A 820 -4.39 -102.37 -58.76
C THR A 820 -4.50 -100.85 -58.78
N LYS A 821 -5.63 -100.36 -59.31
CA LYS A 821 -5.99 -98.94 -59.36
C LYS A 821 -7.50 -98.83 -59.19
N GLY A 822 -7.97 -97.96 -58.31
CA GLY A 822 -9.40 -97.67 -58.12
C GLY A 822 -10.24 -98.76 -57.45
N GLN A 823 -9.69 -99.93 -57.15
CA GLN A 823 -10.41 -100.96 -56.39
C GLN A 823 -10.31 -100.70 -54.89
N ASP A 824 -11.47 -100.51 -54.24
CA ASP A 824 -11.57 -100.22 -52.81
C ASP A 824 -11.10 -101.44 -51.96
N PRO A 825 -10.09 -101.26 -51.08
CA PRO A 825 -9.59 -102.34 -50.24
C PRO A 825 -10.66 -102.99 -49.35
N SER A 826 -11.61 -102.20 -48.84
CA SER A 826 -12.64 -102.68 -47.90
C SER A 826 -13.65 -103.63 -48.53
N GLN A 827 -13.74 -103.66 -49.87
CA GLN A 827 -14.64 -104.54 -50.63
C GLN A 827 -13.91 -105.77 -51.20
N SER A 828 -12.60 -105.91 -50.96
CA SER A 828 -11.79 -107.00 -51.49
C SER A 828 -11.98 -108.29 -50.66
N GLY A 829 -12.51 -109.35 -51.30
CA GLY A 829 -12.65 -110.68 -50.67
C GLY A 829 -11.32 -111.45 -50.60
N GLN A 830 -11.32 -112.68 -50.05
CA GLN A 830 -10.08 -113.46 -49.80
C GLN A 830 -9.21 -113.76 -51.05
N TRP A 831 -9.77 -113.60 -52.25
CA TRP A 831 -9.09 -113.79 -53.53
C TRP A 831 -9.00 -112.48 -54.35
N GLY A 832 -9.28 -111.33 -53.74
CA GLY A 832 -9.24 -110.00 -54.37
C GLY A 832 -7.88 -109.32 -54.31
N ALA A 833 -7.75 -108.12 -54.90
CA ALA A 833 -6.47 -107.43 -55.06
C ALA A 833 -5.85 -106.93 -53.75
N TRP A 834 -6.64 -106.80 -52.68
CA TRP A 834 -6.20 -106.34 -51.37
C TRP A 834 -6.36 -107.42 -50.30
N LYS A 835 -5.35 -107.53 -49.44
CA LYS A 835 -5.36 -108.38 -48.25
C LYS A 835 -5.34 -107.53 -46.98
N GLU A 836 -6.31 -107.76 -46.09
CA GLU A 836 -6.37 -107.10 -44.78
C GLU A 836 -5.21 -107.53 -43.89
N MET A 837 -4.53 -106.55 -43.29
CA MET A 837 -3.39 -106.75 -42.39
C MET A 837 -3.80 -106.64 -40.91
N GLY A 838 -4.82 -105.84 -40.61
CA GLY A 838 -5.30 -105.57 -39.25
C GLY A 838 -5.92 -104.18 -39.11
N ALA A 839 -6.23 -103.76 -37.88
CA ALA A 839 -6.74 -102.41 -37.61
C ALA A 839 -5.64 -101.35 -37.78
N ALA A 840 -5.99 -100.19 -38.35
CA ALA A 840 -5.07 -99.07 -38.48
C ALA A 840 -4.85 -98.39 -37.12
N SER A 841 -3.64 -97.92 -36.87
CA SER A 841 -3.24 -97.24 -35.62
C SER A 841 -3.56 -95.74 -35.59
N CYS A 842 -4.15 -95.21 -36.67
CA CYS A 842 -4.49 -93.80 -36.88
C CYS A 842 -5.89 -93.65 -37.52
N LEU A 843 -6.43 -92.43 -37.56
CA LEU A 843 -7.72 -92.17 -38.17
C LEU A 843 -7.62 -92.27 -39.70
N THR A 844 -8.61 -92.93 -40.31
CA THR A 844 -8.63 -93.28 -41.73
C THR A 844 -9.79 -92.62 -42.49
N ASN A 845 -10.46 -91.65 -41.85
CA ASN A 845 -11.57 -90.89 -42.40
C ASN A 845 -11.25 -89.39 -42.43
#